data_AF-A0A934DNV3-F1
#
_entry.id   AF-A0A934DNV3-F1
#
_cell.length_a   1.000
_cell.length_b   1.000
_cell.length_c   1.000
_cell.angle_alpha   90.00
_cell.angle_beta   90.00
_cell.angle_gamma   90.00
#
_symmetry.space_group_name_H-M   'P 1'
#
loop_
_entity.id
_entity.type
_entity.pdbx_description
1 polymer ?
#
loop_
_entity_poly.entity_id
_entity_poly.type
_entity_poly.pdbx_seq_one_letter_code
_entity_poly.pdbx_strand_id
1 'polypeptide(L)'
;MGNAVLRAVERAYDLLDTRGAAPVCKTIWGSPAGKKRIADRLVAMLPAHKTYVEPFAGSAAVLFAKERSEVEAINDADTEIARAYKLVQKLKPKDISRLREKKWIGDEATFKSLIDASPRDDIGWLHRFLYLTHFSYGKMRGKSFSPSVSGVEAKTVDRIEQFAPRLRGVKIYGGDYRPIVEKYDGKETAHFLDPPYSGYNVDVGEDAFDEAAFCELLTKLDGKFLMTYGIRGELPRLVKEAGFEIRRIRTRRSIGSMRGVGGPSILTQLLVSNYALARKSLDGLRDDGWAVEEPERTATVAVPSYSDVGIADESRVESSASSDEAPISELEKAQPFGTFGGSFHYAKRLLPLLPAHKVYVEPFAGAAALLHAKEPSEKEVIADRDPDVVFLHRAIKAITQEQVEELSRRFPWEVTEETFAKARDLEPKDDLARFYKLVFVRTHARDCRPDGTHPARQHLGSTTNPEKYLKAAERLRNVTILRQDYQKTIEKFDGPDTFFFIDPPYPGEWFDKDAVIDLDEFTGVLKGIRGKFIAVLNNSPENVAAFKKVGHIFKLKVREASGRGGAKQAMRLFCANYPVRKSEEFEFVAKCEGEPFTRTSTLLKGTDPADERFVLGIVLEPEVVDAQGDIYSADEIRQAAHRFMEDFGGLGLMHRMRVNDQVKVLECYLSPVDFEVAGVTVRKGTWMLGVHVMSDELWGQVKDGTLTGFSIGGSARRVPEAVATDSAAQEVPA
;
A
#
# COMPACT_ATOMS: atom_id res chain seq x y z
N MET A 1 -18.43 43.17 -19.76
CA MET A 1 -17.91 41.89 -19.20
C MET A 1 -18.22 41.66 -17.71
N GLY A 2 -18.59 42.67 -16.90
CA GLY A 2 -18.78 42.49 -15.45
C GLY A 2 -20.05 41.77 -14.96
N ASN A 3 -21.09 41.63 -15.78
CA ASN A 3 -22.39 41.12 -15.32
C ASN A 3 -22.58 39.59 -15.47
N ALA A 4 -21.71 38.93 -16.25
CA ALA A 4 -21.79 37.48 -16.47
C ALA A 4 -21.07 36.69 -15.36
N VAL A 5 -20.00 37.25 -14.81
CA VAL A 5 -19.20 36.65 -13.73
C VAL A 5 -19.98 36.72 -12.40
N LEU A 6 -20.59 37.88 -12.09
CA LEU A 6 -21.43 38.02 -10.89
C LEU A 6 -22.61 37.02 -10.88
N ARG A 7 -23.31 36.85 -12.02
CA ARG A 7 -24.38 35.85 -12.13
C ARG A 7 -23.90 34.40 -12.08
N ALA A 8 -22.65 34.13 -12.47
CA ALA A 8 -22.05 32.80 -12.34
C ALA A 8 -21.70 32.50 -10.87
N VAL A 9 -21.21 33.51 -10.15
CA VAL A 9 -20.89 33.45 -8.72
C VAL A 9 -22.16 33.31 -7.88
N GLU A 10 -23.21 34.09 -8.15
CA GLU A 10 -24.51 33.98 -7.46
C GLU A 10 -25.16 32.60 -7.67
N ARG A 11 -25.11 32.05 -8.89
CA ARG A 11 -25.58 30.67 -9.15
C ARG A 11 -24.76 29.62 -8.43
N ALA A 12 -23.45 29.83 -8.27
CA ALA A 12 -22.59 28.92 -7.53
C ALA A 12 -22.90 28.95 -6.03
N TYR A 13 -23.22 30.13 -5.47
CA TYR A 13 -23.65 30.27 -4.07
C TYR A 13 -25.04 29.64 -3.82
N ASP A 14 -26.01 29.83 -4.71
CA ASP A 14 -27.33 29.16 -4.61
C ASP A 14 -27.22 27.61 -4.70
N LEU A 15 -26.24 27.10 -5.46
CA LEU A 15 -25.94 25.67 -5.55
C LEU A 15 -25.25 25.12 -4.29
N LEU A 16 -24.53 25.96 -3.54
CA LEU A 16 -23.83 25.58 -2.31
C LEU A 16 -24.74 25.64 -1.09
N ASP A 17 -25.74 26.52 -1.07
CA ASP A 17 -26.66 26.70 0.08
C ASP A 17 -27.70 25.57 0.21
N THR A 18 -27.86 24.74 -0.83
CA THR A 18 -28.82 23.61 -0.83
C THR A 18 -28.23 22.26 -0.40
N ARG A 19 -26.92 22.16 -0.12
CA ARG A 19 -26.27 20.88 0.22
C ARG A 19 -25.85 20.81 1.69
N GLY A 20 -26.84 20.71 2.58
CA GLY A 20 -26.63 20.06 3.88
C GLY A 20 -26.31 18.58 3.65
N ALA A 21 -25.03 18.22 3.55
CA ALA A 21 -24.61 16.84 3.32
C ALA A 21 -24.90 15.97 4.55
N ALA A 22 -26.04 15.28 4.54
CA ALA A 22 -26.32 14.21 5.50
C ALA A 22 -25.24 13.11 5.37
N PRO A 23 -24.83 12.48 6.49
CA PRO A 23 -23.79 11.45 6.46
C PRO A 23 -24.20 10.26 5.57
N VAL A 24 -23.46 10.05 4.49
CA VAL A 24 -23.64 8.92 3.57
C VAL A 24 -23.16 7.64 4.27
N CYS A 25 -24.07 6.81 4.78
CA CYS A 25 -23.70 5.42 5.07
C CYS A 25 -23.73 4.65 3.76
N LYS A 26 -22.67 3.88 3.55
CA LYS A 26 -22.36 3.28 2.27
C LYS A 26 -23.14 1.99 1.97
N THR A 27 -23.88 1.41 2.94
CA THR A 27 -24.71 0.20 2.74
C THR A 27 -25.81 0.06 3.80
N ILE A 28 -26.93 -0.61 3.47
CA ILE A 28 -27.98 -0.99 4.45
C ILE A 28 -27.55 -2.22 5.26
N TRP A 29 -27.10 -3.27 4.58
CA TRP A 29 -26.49 -4.47 5.18
C TRP A 29 -25.08 -4.71 4.65
N GLY A 30 -24.37 -5.71 5.22
CA GLY A 30 -23.07 -6.14 4.71
C GLY A 30 -23.22 -7.33 3.77
N SER A 31 -22.32 -7.45 2.80
CA SER A 31 -22.16 -8.65 1.96
C SER A 31 -20.76 -9.24 2.14
N PRO A 32 -20.57 -10.54 1.86
CA PRO A 32 -19.24 -11.09 1.62
C PRO A 32 -18.50 -10.24 0.58
N ALA A 33 -17.21 -9.96 0.81
CA ALA A 33 -16.37 -9.13 -0.08
C ALA A 33 -16.90 -7.71 -0.42
N GLY A 34 -17.86 -7.17 0.35
CA GLY A 34 -18.52 -5.90 0.04
C GLY A 34 -17.59 -4.69 -0.07
N LYS A 35 -17.85 -3.82 -1.05
CA LYS A 35 -16.99 -2.68 -1.42
C LYS A 35 -17.18 -1.42 -0.57
N LYS A 36 -17.84 -1.55 0.60
CA LYS A 36 -18.14 -0.44 1.52
C LYS A 36 -16.94 0.47 1.82
N ARG A 37 -15.75 -0.11 2.02
CA ARG A 37 -14.54 0.66 2.39
C ARG A 37 -13.98 1.50 1.23
N ILE A 38 -14.21 1.08 -0.01
CA ILE A 38 -13.64 1.70 -1.21
C ILE A 38 -14.70 2.36 -2.10
N ALA A 39 -15.97 2.33 -1.71
CA ALA A 39 -17.09 2.82 -2.52
C ALA A 39 -16.88 4.26 -3.03
N ASP A 40 -16.52 5.21 -2.16
CA ASP A 40 -16.29 6.62 -2.59
C ASP A 40 -15.21 6.73 -3.68
N ARG A 41 -14.21 5.85 -3.64
CA ARG A 41 -13.13 5.83 -4.65
C ARG A 41 -13.63 5.22 -5.96
N LEU A 42 -14.41 4.14 -5.88
CA LEU A 42 -15.08 3.56 -7.04
C LEU A 42 -16.01 4.57 -7.69
N VAL A 43 -16.78 5.33 -6.90
CA VAL A 43 -17.64 6.42 -7.38
C VAL A 43 -16.83 7.52 -8.06
N ALA A 44 -15.70 7.92 -7.49
CA ALA A 44 -14.80 8.90 -8.11
C ALA A 44 -14.16 8.42 -9.43
N MET A 45 -14.16 7.11 -9.67
CA MET A 45 -13.71 6.50 -10.93
C MET A 45 -14.82 6.34 -11.97
N LEU A 46 -16.11 6.41 -11.58
CA LEU A 46 -17.21 6.30 -12.53
C LEU A 46 -17.19 7.49 -13.51
N PRO A 47 -17.46 7.25 -14.81
CA PRO A 47 -17.58 8.32 -15.77
C PRO A 47 -18.87 9.11 -15.55
N ALA A 48 -19.01 10.28 -16.17
CA ALA A 48 -20.30 10.98 -16.20
C ALA A 48 -21.37 10.10 -16.87
N HIS A 49 -22.56 9.98 -16.28
CA HIS A 49 -23.61 9.08 -16.75
C HIS A 49 -25.01 9.54 -16.33
N LYS A 50 -26.02 9.19 -17.13
CA LYS A 50 -27.44 9.36 -16.81
C LYS A 50 -28.11 8.06 -16.37
N THR A 51 -27.58 6.93 -16.82
CA THR A 51 -28.04 5.59 -16.43
C THR A 51 -26.94 4.90 -15.64
N TYR A 52 -27.29 4.31 -14.49
CA TYR A 52 -26.38 3.54 -13.65
C TYR A 52 -26.90 2.10 -13.50
N VAL A 53 -26.04 1.12 -13.73
CA VAL A 53 -26.38 -0.31 -13.65
C VAL A 53 -25.38 -1.03 -12.75
N GLU A 54 -25.88 -1.71 -11.72
CA GLU A 54 -25.06 -2.53 -10.81
C GLU A 54 -25.65 -3.95 -10.77
N PRO A 55 -25.24 -4.83 -11.70
CA PRO A 55 -25.92 -6.10 -11.93
C PRO A 55 -25.50 -7.22 -10.96
N PHE A 56 -24.47 -6.96 -10.14
CA PHE A 56 -23.98 -7.81 -9.05
C PHE A 56 -24.04 -7.02 -7.73
N ALA A 57 -25.25 -6.67 -7.31
CA ALA A 57 -25.48 -5.66 -6.29
C ALA A 57 -24.87 -6.02 -4.93
N GLY A 58 -25.12 -7.23 -4.41
CA GLY A 58 -24.75 -7.62 -3.06
C GLY A 58 -25.27 -6.61 -2.02
N SER A 59 -24.37 -5.76 -1.52
CA SER A 59 -24.68 -4.67 -0.57
C SER A 59 -24.98 -3.30 -1.22
N ALA A 60 -24.93 -3.22 -2.55
CA ALA A 60 -25.14 -2.05 -3.40
C ALA A 60 -24.29 -0.84 -2.97
N ALA A 61 -23.05 -1.12 -2.55
CA ALA A 61 -22.24 -0.14 -1.84
C ALA A 61 -21.90 1.08 -2.71
N VAL A 62 -21.77 0.87 -4.03
CA VAL A 62 -21.48 1.94 -4.98
C VAL A 62 -22.74 2.76 -5.26
N LEU A 63 -23.90 2.13 -5.46
CA LEU A 63 -25.20 2.82 -5.57
C LEU A 63 -25.46 3.77 -4.39
N PHE A 64 -25.24 3.33 -3.15
CA PHE A 64 -25.50 4.16 -1.97
C PHE A 64 -24.47 5.28 -1.78
N ALA A 65 -23.26 5.12 -2.30
CA ALA A 65 -22.20 6.13 -2.21
C ALA A 65 -22.28 7.19 -3.32
N LYS A 66 -22.84 6.86 -4.49
CA LYS A 66 -22.95 7.79 -5.62
C LYS A 66 -24.13 8.74 -5.52
N GLU A 67 -23.98 9.88 -6.18
CA GLU A 67 -25.10 10.77 -6.48
C GLU A 67 -26.15 10.04 -7.35
N ARG A 68 -27.41 10.46 -7.23
CA ARG A 68 -28.52 9.83 -7.95
C ARG A 68 -28.42 10.13 -9.45
N SER A 69 -28.59 9.10 -10.28
CA SER A 69 -28.76 9.24 -11.72
C SER A 69 -30.23 9.24 -12.12
N GLU A 70 -30.54 9.67 -13.35
CA GLU A 70 -31.91 9.68 -13.89
C GLU A 70 -32.52 8.27 -13.90
N VAL A 71 -31.73 7.28 -14.30
CA VAL A 71 -32.12 5.87 -14.28
C VAL A 71 -31.08 5.08 -13.48
N GLU A 72 -31.56 4.28 -12.52
CA GLU A 72 -30.71 3.39 -11.73
C GLU A 72 -31.32 1.99 -11.71
N ALA A 73 -30.53 0.98 -12.02
CA ALA A 73 -30.93 -0.41 -12.01
C ALA A 73 -29.93 -1.26 -11.21
N ILE A 74 -30.43 -2.14 -10.34
CA ILE A 74 -29.61 -3.13 -9.64
C ILE A 74 -30.16 -4.53 -9.88
N ASN A 75 -29.26 -5.51 -9.94
CA ASN A 75 -29.59 -6.94 -10.03
C ASN A 75 -28.72 -7.75 -9.07
N ASP A 76 -29.18 -8.94 -8.70
CA ASP A 76 -28.34 -9.94 -8.04
C ASP A 76 -28.83 -11.34 -8.43
N ALA A 77 -27.89 -12.28 -8.60
CA ALA A 77 -28.23 -13.68 -8.85
C ALA A 77 -28.96 -14.30 -7.65
N ASP A 78 -28.64 -13.85 -6.43
CA ASP A 78 -29.36 -14.21 -5.23
C ASP A 78 -30.71 -13.47 -5.16
N THR A 79 -31.77 -14.18 -5.54
CA THR A 79 -33.13 -13.64 -5.56
C THR A 79 -33.63 -13.18 -4.18
N GLU A 80 -33.05 -13.67 -3.06
CA GLU A 80 -33.38 -13.15 -1.73
C GLU A 80 -32.82 -11.74 -1.54
N ILE A 81 -31.63 -11.41 -2.07
CA ILE A 81 -31.08 -10.05 -2.03
C ILE A 81 -32.02 -9.09 -2.79
N ALA A 82 -32.45 -9.48 -3.99
CA ALA A 82 -33.40 -8.71 -4.79
C ALA A 82 -34.75 -8.53 -4.07
N ARG A 83 -35.27 -9.58 -3.43
CA ARG A 83 -36.50 -9.50 -2.63
C ARG A 83 -36.32 -8.55 -1.45
N ALA A 84 -35.19 -8.60 -0.74
CA ALA A 84 -34.91 -7.74 0.39
C ALA A 84 -34.89 -6.26 -0.02
N TYR A 85 -34.20 -5.90 -1.11
CA TYR A 85 -34.22 -4.52 -1.62
C TYR A 85 -35.63 -4.07 -2.03
N LYS A 86 -36.41 -4.93 -2.70
CA LYS A 86 -37.80 -4.63 -3.08
C LYS A 86 -38.70 -4.39 -1.87
N LEU A 87 -38.51 -5.16 -0.79
CA LEU A 87 -39.24 -4.96 0.45
C LEU A 87 -38.83 -3.66 1.14
N VAL A 88 -37.53 -3.42 1.29
CA VAL A 88 -37.00 -2.19 1.89
C VAL A 88 -37.47 -0.93 1.14
N GLN A 89 -37.51 -0.98 -0.19
CA GLN A 89 -38.02 0.10 -1.03
C GLN A 89 -39.51 0.42 -0.76
N LYS A 90 -40.30 -0.55 -0.28
CA LYS A 90 -41.74 -0.44 -0.05
C LYS A 90 -42.13 -0.24 1.42
N LEU A 91 -41.18 -0.25 2.36
CA LEU A 91 -41.46 -0.13 3.79
C LEU A 91 -42.16 1.18 4.12
N LYS A 92 -43.23 1.10 4.93
CA LYS A 92 -43.91 2.25 5.52
C LYS A 92 -43.46 2.43 6.97
N PRO A 93 -43.70 3.59 7.61
CA PRO A 93 -43.32 3.82 9.01
C PRO A 93 -43.85 2.75 9.98
N LYS A 94 -45.08 2.23 9.74
CA LYS A 94 -45.64 1.12 10.51
C LYS A 94 -44.86 -0.19 10.36
N ASP A 95 -44.29 -0.43 9.18
CA ASP A 95 -43.52 -1.63 8.88
C ASP A 95 -42.14 -1.55 9.55
N ILE A 96 -41.53 -0.35 9.56
CA ILE A 96 -40.30 -0.06 10.31
C ILE A 96 -40.55 -0.28 11.81
N SER A 97 -41.67 0.19 12.35
CA SER A 97 -42.04 -0.02 13.76
C SER A 97 -42.15 -1.51 14.10
N ARG A 98 -42.88 -2.28 13.27
CA ARG A 98 -42.98 -3.75 13.40
C ARG A 98 -41.62 -4.45 13.28
N LEU A 99 -40.71 -3.90 12.48
CA LEU A 99 -39.35 -4.42 12.34
C LEU A 99 -38.49 -4.10 13.58
N ARG A 100 -38.66 -2.93 14.20
CA ARG A 100 -38.00 -2.54 15.47
C ARG A 100 -38.41 -3.44 16.63
N GLU A 101 -39.65 -3.93 16.64
CA GLU A 101 -40.16 -4.87 17.66
C GLU A 101 -39.53 -6.27 17.59
N LYS A 102 -38.81 -6.61 16.51
CA LYS A 102 -38.12 -7.89 16.37
C LYS A 102 -36.83 -7.93 17.19
N LYS A 103 -36.33 -9.15 17.45
CA LYS A 103 -35.05 -9.34 18.16
C LYS A 103 -33.86 -8.97 17.27
N TRP A 104 -33.06 -7.98 17.70
CA TRP A 104 -31.86 -7.49 17.00
C TRP A 104 -30.57 -7.65 17.80
N ILE A 105 -30.60 -8.39 18.89
CA ILE A 105 -29.41 -8.73 19.68
C ILE A 105 -28.86 -10.07 19.19
N GLY A 106 -27.56 -10.11 18.91
CA GLY A 106 -26.88 -11.30 18.44
C GLY A 106 -26.91 -12.43 19.47
N ASP A 107 -27.64 -13.49 19.13
CA ASP A 107 -27.82 -14.68 19.97
C ASP A 107 -27.79 -15.93 19.09
N GLU A 108 -26.99 -16.92 19.49
CA GLU A 108 -26.77 -18.15 18.71
C GLU A 108 -28.03 -19.02 18.66
N ALA A 109 -28.82 -19.08 19.75
CA ALA A 109 -30.07 -19.83 19.77
C ALA A 109 -31.09 -19.22 18.80
N THR A 110 -31.23 -17.90 18.81
CA THR A 110 -32.07 -17.17 17.84
C THR A 110 -31.56 -17.35 16.41
N PHE A 111 -30.24 -17.32 16.19
CA PHE A 111 -29.66 -17.55 14.87
C PHE A 111 -30.02 -18.93 14.32
N LYS A 112 -29.83 -20.00 15.12
CA LYS A 112 -30.20 -21.37 14.74
C LYS A 112 -31.70 -21.49 14.45
N SER A 113 -32.55 -20.93 15.32
CA SER A 113 -34.00 -20.92 15.11
C SER A 113 -34.41 -20.22 13.80
N LEU A 114 -33.71 -19.15 13.41
CA LEU A 114 -34.01 -18.40 12.19
C LEU A 114 -33.48 -19.08 10.91
N ILE A 115 -32.50 -19.99 10.98
CA ILE A 115 -32.05 -20.75 9.81
C ILE A 115 -33.22 -21.53 9.22
N ASP A 116 -33.93 -22.28 10.07
CA ASP A 116 -35.03 -23.16 9.65
C ASP A 116 -36.40 -22.45 9.61
N ALA A 117 -36.46 -21.21 10.10
CA ALA A 117 -37.69 -20.44 10.07
C ALA A 117 -38.14 -20.15 8.63
N SER A 118 -39.43 -20.34 8.36
CA SER A 118 -40.07 -19.94 7.09
C SER A 118 -41.21 -18.94 7.36
N PRO A 119 -40.89 -17.68 7.71
CA PRO A 119 -41.91 -16.67 7.97
C PRO A 119 -42.81 -16.45 6.76
N ARG A 120 -44.12 -16.37 7.00
CA ARG A 120 -45.14 -16.16 5.94
C ARG A 120 -45.39 -14.69 5.63
N ASP A 121 -45.05 -13.79 6.55
CA ASP A 121 -45.20 -12.35 6.36
C ASP A 121 -43.88 -11.69 5.94
N ASP A 122 -43.98 -10.60 5.17
CA ASP A 122 -42.81 -9.93 4.60
C ASP A 122 -41.88 -9.32 5.67
N ILE A 123 -42.41 -8.86 6.81
CA ILE A 123 -41.59 -8.29 7.89
C ILE A 123 -40.84 -9.39 8.63
N GLY A 124 -41.52 -10.51 8.92
CA GLY A 124 -40.87 -11.71 9.45
C GLY A 124 -39.78 -12.24 8.52
N TRP A 125 -40.05 -12.29 7.22
CA TRP A 125 -39.07 -12.75 6.24
C TRP A 125 -37.88 -11.80 6.13
N LEU A 126 -38.12 -10.49 6.06
CA LEU A 126 -37.06 -9.47 6.00
C LEU A 126 -36.21 -9.46 7.28
N HIS A 127 -36.83 -9.61 8.45
CA HIS A 127 -36.12 -9.78 9.73
C HIS A 127 -35.19 -10.98 9.70
N ARG A 128 -35.69 -12.16 9.29
CA ARG A 128 -34.88 -13.37 9.14
C ARG A 128 -33.68 -13.12 8.22
N PHE A 129 -33.93 -12.60 7.01
CA PHE A 129 -32.88 -12.33 6.02
C PHE A 129 -31.79 -11.41 6.59
N LEU A 130 -32.18 -10.29 7.17
CA LEU A 130 -31.25 -9.29 7.70
C LEU A 130 -30.51 -9.77 8.95
N TYR A 131 -31.19 -10.50 9.83
CA TYR A 131 -30.59 -11.07 11.03
C TYR A 131 -29.51 -12.09 10.64
N LEU A 132 -29.84 -13.05 9.77
CA LEU A 132 -28.87 -14.03 9.28
C LEU A 132 -27.69 -13.35 8.57
N THR A 133 -27.95 -12.35 7.74
CA THR A 133 -26.90 -11.58 7.04
C THR A 133 -25.97 -10.86 8.03
N HIS A 134 -26.54 -10.22 9.06
CA HIS A 134 -25.78 -9.43 10.02
C HIS A 134 -24.96 -10.31 10.97
N PHE A 135 -25.53 -11.40 11.47
CA PHE A 135 -24.95 -12.22 12.53
C PHE A 135 -24.15 -13.43 12.03
N SER A 136 -24.15 -13.71 10.72
CA SER A 136 -23.30 -14.73 10.13
C SER A 136 -21.80 -14.41 10.17
N TYR A 137 -20.97 -15.44 10.39
CA TYR A 137 -19.51 -15.36 10.22
C TYR A 137 -19.15 -14.97 8.79
N GLY A 138 -18.24 -13.99 8.63
CA GLY A 138 -17.86 -13.46 7.32
C GLY A 138 -19.00 -12.83 6.50
N LYS A 139 -20.18 -12.62 7.10
CA LYS A 139 -21.43 -12.25 6.42
C LYS A 139 -21.95 -13.30 5.43
N MET A 140 -21.52 -14.56 5.58
CA MET A 140 -22.05 -15.70 4.82
C MET A 140 -23.43 -16.11 5.36
N ARG A 141 -24.48 -15.50 4.82
CA ARG A 141 -25.87 -15.61 5.31
C ARG A 141 -26.27 -17.08 5.53
N GLY A 142 -26.69 -17.40 6.76
CA GLY A 142 -27.25 -18.72 7.11
C GLY A 142 -26.25 -19.87 7.30
N LYS A 143 -24.94 -19.66 7.15
CA LYS A 143 -23.92 -20.72 7.30
C LYS A 143 -23.56 -21.00 8.77
N SER A 144 -23.01 -20.02 9.48
CA SER A 144 -22.62 -20.14 10.89
C SER A 144 -22.71 -18.82 11.63
N PHE A 145 -23.05 -18.86 12.92
CA PHE A 145 -23.10 -17.68 13.77
C PHE A 145 -21.70 -17.13 14.05
N SER A 146 -21.54 -15.81 14.07
CA SER A 146 -20.27 -15.17 14.41
C SER A 146 -20.15 -14.90 15.91
N PRO A 147 -19.14 -15.46 16.62
CA PRO A 147 -18.96 -15.20 18.05
C PRO A 147 -18.70 -13.72 18.37
N SER A 148 -18.08 -12.98 17.44
CA SER A 148 -17.72 -11.57 17.62
C SER A 148 -18.90 -10.59 17.75
N VAL A 149 -20.11 -11.05 17.42
CA VAL A 149 -21.35 -10.26 17.47
C VAL A 149 -22.35 -10.83 18.48
N SER A 150 -21.93 -11.79 19.30
CA SER A 150 -22.73 -12.29 20.42
C SER A 150 -22.99 -11.18 21.44
N GLY A 151 -24.25 -11.01 21.84
CA GLY A 151 -24.71 -9.94 22.72
C GLY A 151 -24.72 -8.54 22.10
N VAL A 152 -24.32 -8.39 20.83
CA VAL A 152 -24.27 -7.09 20.15
C VAL A 152 -25.61 -6.78 19.51
N GLU A 153 -26.17 -5.61 19.82
CA GLU A 153 -27.37 -5.11 19.16
C GLU A 153 -27.06 -4.52 17.77
N ALA A 154 -27.77 -4.99 16.75
CA ALA A 154 -27.59 -4.54 15.38
C ALA A 154 -28.36 -3.25 15.09
N LYS A 155 -27.64 -2.21 14.65
CA LYS A 155 -28.21 -0.94 14.14
C LYS A 155 -28.85 -1.06 12.75
N THR A 156 -29.35 -2.24 12.38
CA THR A 156 -29.84 -2.53 11.02
C THR A 156 -31.11 -1.74 10.72
N VAL A 157 -32.02 -1.63 11.70
CA VAL A 157 -33.29 -0.92 11.49
C VAL A 157 -33.08 0.59 11.36
N ASP A 158 -32.15 1.16 12.14
CA ASP A 158 -31.79 2.59 12.01
C ASP A 158 -31.22 2.89 10.62
N ARG A 159 -30.39 1.99 10.08
CA ARG A 159 -29.88 2.12 8.71
C ARG A 159 -30.99 2.00 7.68
N ILE A 160 -31.94 1.11 7.87
CA ILE A 160 -33.09 1.00 6.95
C ILE A 160 -33.88 2.29 6.94
N GLU A 161 -34.20 2.84 8.11
CA GLU A 161 -34.93 4.11 8.21
C GLU A 161 -34.17 5.25 7.52
N GLN A 162 -32.85 5.31 7.71
CA GLN A 162 -32.01 6.34 7.11
C GLN A 162 -31.85 6.19 5.58
N PHE A 163 -31.72 4.96 5.06
CA PHE A 163 -31.29 4.72 3.67
C PHE A 163 -32.35 4.11 2.75
N ALA A 164 -33.46 3.59 3.26
CA ALA A 164 -34.57 3.13 2.42
C ALA A 164 -35.06 4.20 1.43
N PRO A 165 -35.13 5.51 1.78
CA PRO A 165 -35.51 6.55 0.82
C PRO A 165 -34.60 6.63 -0.41
N ARG A 166 -33.31 6.27 -0.29
CA ARG A 166 -32.35 6.28 -1.41
C ARG A 166 -32.70 5.25 -2.48
N LEU A 167 -33.40 4.18 -2.12
CA LEU A 167 -33.87 3.16 -3.07
C LEU A 167 -35.09 3.60 -3.88
N ARG A 168 -35.76 4.71 -3.53
CA ARG A 168 -36.91 5.21 -4.30
C ARG A 168 -36.49 5.42 -5.77
N GLY A 169 -37.27 4.89 -6.70
CA GLY A 169 -37.01 5.01 -8.14
C GLY A 169 -35.94 4.06 -8.70
N VAL A 170 -35.22 3.31 -7.86
CA VAL A 170 -34.25 2.30 -8.32
C VAL A 170 -35.00 1.07 -8.84
N LYS A 171 -34.66 0.59 -10.03
CA LYS A 171 -35.24 -0.61 -10.64
C LYS A 171 -34.49 -1.84 -10.13
N ILE A 172 -35.19 -2.76 -9.48
CA ILE A 172 -34.57 -3.90 -8.77
C ILE A 172 -34.96 -5.21 -9.46
N TYR A 173 -33.96 -5.96 -9.90
CA TYR A 173 -34.07 -7.24 -10.57
C TYR A 173 -33.41 -8.36 -9.75
N GLY A 174 -33.72 -9.60 -10.07
CA GLY A 174 -33.07 -10.76 -9.46
C GLY A 174 -33.00 -11.91 -10.48
N GLY A 175 -31.87 -12.60 -10.51
CA GLY A 175 -31.54 -13.62 -11.51
C GLY A 175 -30.29 -13.26 -12.32
N ASP A 176 -30.22 -13.81 -13.53
CA ASP A 176 -29.05 -13.64 -14.39
C ASP A 176 -28.76 -12.15 -14.71
N TYR A 177 -27.47 -11.81 -14.76
CA TYR A 177 -27.02 -10.44 -14.94
C TYR A 177 -27.18 -9.97 -16.40
N ARG A 178 -27.07 -10.87 -17.38
CA ARG A 178 -26.96 -10.52 -18.82
C ARG A 178 -28.17 -9.73 -19.33
N PRO A 179 -29.43 -10.15 -19.08
CA PRO A 179 -30.59 -9.41 -19.56
C PRO A 179 -30.68 -7.99 -19.00
N ILE A 180 -30.11 -7.75 -17.81
CA ILE A 180 -30.15 -6.43 -17.17
C ILE A 180 -29.05 -5.53 -17.74
N VAL A 181 -27.86 -6.07 -17.94
CA VAL A 181 -26.76 -5.33 -18.60
C VAL A 181 -27.19 -4.92 -20.02
N GLU A 182 -27.68 -5.86 -20.83
CA GLU A 182 -28.11 -5.62 -22.21
C GLU A 182 -29.27 -4.63 -22.30
N LYS A 183 -30.27 -4.74 -21.43
CA LYS A 183 -31.45 -3.86 -21.43
C LYS A 183 -31.11 -2.39 -21.20
N TYR A 184 -30.09 -2.12 -20.39
CA TYR A 184 -29.73 -0.76 -19.98
C TYR A 184 -28.46 -0.24 -20.64
N ASP A 185 -27.82 -1.03 -21.50
CA ASP A 185 -26.60 -0.62 -22.18
C ASP A 185 -26.85 0.52 -23.17
N GLY A 186 -25.86 1.41 -23.29
CA GLY A 186 -25.89 2.57 -24.16
C GLY A 186 -24.88 3.65 -23.74
N LYS A 187 -24.58 4.59 -24.64
CA LYS A 187 -23.53 5.63 -24.47
C LYS A 187 -23.56 6.44 -23.16
N GLU A 188 -24.74 6.65 -22.58
CA GLU A 188 -24.91 7.42 -21.33
C GLU A 188 -25.01 6.52 -20.07
N THR A 189 -24.69 5.23 -20.21
CA THR A 189 -24.75 4.24 -19.15
C THR A 189 -23.37 4.00 -18.53
N ALA A 190 -23.32 4.01 -17.19
CA ALA A 190 -22.20 3.50 -16.41
C ALA A 190 -22.61 2.18 -15.72
N HIS A 191 -21.86 1.12 -16.00
CA HIS A 191 -21.99 -0.18 -15.36
C HIS A 191 -20.92 -0.33 -14.26
N PHE A 192 -21.33 -0.65 -13.03
CA PHE A 192 -20.39 -1.10 -11.99
C PHE A 192 -20.51 -2.63 -11.82
N LEU A 193 -19.42 -3.34 -12.10
CA LEU A 193 -19.42 -4.80 -12.19
C LEU A 193 -18.53 -5.41 -11.08
N ASP A 194 -19.11 -6.24 -10.23
CA ASP A 194 -18.38 -6.95 -9.17
C ASP A 194 -18.80 -8.43 -9.11
N PRO A 195 -18.51 -9.21 -10.16
CA PRO A 195 -18.93 -10.60 -10.25
C PRO A 195 -18.18 -11.49 -9.23
N PRO A 196 -18.63 -12.74 -9.01
CA PRO A 196 -17.93 -13.72 -8.16
C PRO A 196 -16.48 -13.97 -8.61
N TYR A 197 -15.53 -14.01 -7.67
CA TYR A 197 -14.09 -14.17 -7.98
C TYR A 197 -13.71 -15.64 -8.04
N SER A 198 -13.36 -16.15 -9.22
CA SER A 198 -12.95 -17.55 -9.39
C SER A 198 -11.70 -17.88 -8.56
N GLY A 199 -11.70 -19.04 -7.89
CA GLY A 199 -10.55 -19.57 -7.16
C GLY A 199 -10.26 -18.89 -5.81
N TYR A 200 -11.24 -18.19 -5.22
CA TYR A 200 -11.12 -17.59 -3.88
C TYR A 200 -11.89 -18.33 -2.79
N ASN A 201 -12.54 -19.46 -3.12
CA ASN A 201 -13.27 -20.35 -2.19
C ASN A 201 -14.14 -19.57 -1.21
N VAL A 202 -14.85 -18.56 -1.71
CA VAL A 202 -15.99 -17.99 -1.03
C VAL A 202 -17.20 -18.66 -1.67
N ASP A 203 -18.00 -19.41 -0.90
CA ASP A 203 -19.23 -20.12 -1.34
C ASP A 203 -20.31 -19.16 -1.94
N VAL A 204 -19.99 -18.41 -3.00
CA VAL A 204 -20.82 -17.41 -3.68
C VAL A 204 -20.80 -17.71 -5.18
N GLY A 205 -21.15 -18.94 -5.56
CA GLY A 205 -21.45 -19.31 -6.94
C GLY A 205 -20.25 -19.32 -7.91
N GLU A 206 -19.01 -19.47 -7.40
CA GLU A 206 -17.79 -19.54 -8.22
C GLU A 206 -17.89 -20.63 -9.30
N ASP A 207 -18.54 -21.77 -9.02
CA ASP A 207 -18.64 -22.92 -9.94
C ASP A 207 -19.58 -22.71 -11.15
N ALA A 208 -20.38 -21.64 -11.17
CA ALA A 208 -21.40 -21.39 -12.19
C ALA A 208 -21.19 -20.09 -12.99
N PHE A 209 -20.12 -19.33 -12.71
CA PHE A 209 -19.85 -18.08 -13.41
C PHE A 209 -18.95 -18.30 -14.63
N ASP A 210 -19.49 -18.08 -15.82
CA ASP A 210 -18.78 -18.21 -17.09
C ASP A 210 -17.94 -16.95 -17.39
N GLU A 211 -16.64 -17.02 -17.05
CA GLU A 211 -15.67 -15.92 -17.24
C GLU A 211 -15.52 -15.54 -18.72
N ALA A 212 -15.59 -16.51 -19.64
CA ALA A 212 -15.42 -16.28 -21.08
C ALA A 212 -16.61 -15.54 -21.68
N ALA A 213 -17.83 -16.02 -21.43
CA ALA A 213 -19.04 -15.34 -21.88
C ALA A 213 -19.21 -13.96 -21.23
N PHE A 214 -18.73 -13.78 -20.00
CA PHE A 214 -18.71 -12.47 -19.36
C PHE A 214 -17.76 -11.51 -20.06
N CYS A 215 -16.54 -11.93 -20.40
CA CYS A 215 -15.61 -11.10 -21.16
C CYS A 215 -16.15 -10.75 -22.55
N GLU A 216 -16.83 -11.70 -23.22
CA GLU A 216 -17.51 -11.44 -24.50
C GLU A 216 -18.63 -10.39 -24.37
N LEU A 217 -19.37 -10.38 -23.25
CA LEU A 217 -20.34 -9.33 -22.99
C LEU A 217 -19.64 -7.96 -22.84
N LEU A 218 -18.52 -7.89 -22.09
CA LEU A 218 -17.79 -6.63 -21.86
C LEU A 218 -17.31 -5.97 -23.15
N THR A 219 -16.86 -6.76 -24.13
CA THR A 219 -16.36 -6.25 -25.42
C THR A 219 -17.46 -5.70 -26.31
N LYS A 220 -18.73 -6.05 -26.06
CA LYS A 220 -19.90 -5.60 -26.83
C LYS A 220 -20.62 -4.39 -26.23
N LEU A 221 -20.23 -3.92 -25.04
CA LEU A 221 -20.89 -2.80 -24.38
C LEU A 221 -20.61 -1.45 -25.08
N ASP A 222 -21.67 -0.71 -25.38
CA ASP A 222 -21.62 0.69 -25.81
C ASP A 222 -21.46 1.63 -24.60
N GLY A 223 -22.00 1.21 -23.45
CA GLY A 223 -21.82 1.90 -22.16
C GLY A 223 -20.42 1.75 -21.58
N LYS A 224 -20.11 2.62 -20.63
CA LYS A 224 -18.84 2.58 -19.90
C LYS A 224 -18.95 1.63 -18.71
N PHE A 225 -17.92 0.84 -18.44
CA PHE A 225 -17.90 -0.05 -17.27
C PHE A 225 -16.69 0.17 -16.36
N LEU A 226 -16.92 0.04 -15.06
CA LEU A 226 -15.90 -0.12 -14.04
C LEU A 226 -16.11 -1.47 -13.37
N MET A 227 -15.09 -2.32 -13.40
CA MET A 227 -15.15 -3.66 -12.84
C MET A 227 -14.11 -3.87 -11.74
N THR A 228 -14.49 -4.56 -10.67
CA THR A 228 -13.55 -5.13 -9.70
C THR A 228 -13.52 -6.65 -9.80
N TYR A 229 -12.31 -7.24 -9.90
CA TYR A 229 -12.14 -8.70 -9.98
C TYR A 229 -10.95 -9.23 -9.16
N GLY A 230 -10.90 -10.55 -8.95
CA GLY A 230 -9.74 -11.23 -8.37
C GLY A 230 -8.55 -11.29 -9.35
N ILE A 231 -7.39 -11.78 -8.88
CA ILE A 231 -6.21 -12.04 -9.73
C ILE A 231 -6.06 -13.51 -10.13
N ARG A 232 -7.09 -14.33 -9.85
CA ARG A 232 -7.19 -15.76 -10.19
C ARG A 232 -8.32 -15.94 -11.22
N GLY A 233 -8.40 -17.12 -11.83
CA GLY A 233 -9.35 -17.41 -12.91
C GLY A 233 -8.81 -17.04 -14.29
N GLU A 234 -9.64 -17.23 -15.31
CA GLU A 234 -9.33 -16.92 -16.70
C GLU A 234 -9.58 -15.45 -17.05
N LEU A 235 -10.53 -14.79 -16.37
CA LEU A 235 -10.95 -13.43 -16.69
C LEU A 235 -9.79 -12.42 -16.69
N PRO A 236 -8.81 -12.44 -15.75
CA PRO A 236 -7.63 -11.57 -15.79
C PRO A 236 -6.85 -11.62 -17.11
N ARG A 237 -6.72 -12.82 -17.70
CA ARG A 237 -6.06 -13.01 -19.00
C ARG A 237 -6.95 -12.46 -20.13
N LEU A 238 -8.23 -12.82 -20.11
CA LEU A 238 -9.19 -12.42 -21.15
C LEU A 238 -9.36 -10.91 -21.26
N VAL A 239 -9.51 -10.20 -20.12
CA VAL A 239 -9.65 -8.73 -20.14
C VAL A 239 -8.37 -8.02 -20.58
N LYS A 240 -7.21 -8.65 -20.39
CA LYS A 240 -5.93 -8.15 -20.86
C LYS A 240 -5.81 -8.32 -22.37
N GLU A 241 -6.16 -9.49 -22.90
CA GLU A 241 -6.19 -9.77 -24.34
C GLU A 241 -7.20 -8.88 -25.07
N ALA A 242 -8.31 -8.54 -24.42
CA ALA A 242 -9.32 -7.60 -24.93
C ALA A 242 -8.87 -6.12 -24.94
N GLY A 243 -7.70 -5.79 -24.37
CA GLY A 243 -7.13 -4.44 -24.41
C GLY A 243 -7.81 -3.41 -23.49
N PHE A 244 -8.46 -3.85 -22.41
CA PHE A 244 -9.04 -2.94 -21.43
C PHE A 244 -7.98 -2.24 -20.56
N GLU A 245 -8.35 -1.09 -19.97
CA GLU A 245 -7.52 -0.43 -18.95
C GLU A 245 -7.57 -1.29 -17.68
N ILE A 246 -6.42 -1.74 -17.20
CA ILE A 246 -6.30 -2.61 -16.03
C ILE A 246 -5.37 -1.98 -14.99
N ARG A 247 -5.81 -1.92 -13.74
CA ARG A 247 -4.99 -1.51 -12.59
C ARG A 247 -5.06 -2.57 -11.50
N ARG A 248 -3.94 -2.81 -10.83
CA ARG A 248 -3.91 -3.70 -9.67
C ARG A 248 -4.07 -2.86 -8.40
N ILE A 249 -5.04 -3.20 -7.57
CA ILE A 249 -5.29 -2.51 -6.30
C ILE A 249 -5.21 -3.46 -5.12
N ARG A 250 -4.65 -2.96 -4.02
CA ARG A 250 -4.59 -3.67 -2.74
C ARG A 250 -5.60 -3.09 -1.75
N THR A 251 -6.58 -3.90 -1.33
CA THR A 251 -7.60 -3.50 -0.37
C THR A 251 -7.45 -4.28 0.95
N ARG A 252 -7.68 -3.62 2.10
CA ARG A 252 -7.66 -4.29 3.42
C ARG A 252 -8.98 -5.03 3.64
N ARG A 253 -8.97 -6.36 3.82
CA ARG A 253 -10.18 -7.12 4.17
C ARG A 253 -10.65 -6.87 5.61
N SER A 254 -11.92 -7.14 5.87
CA SER A 254 -12.57 -7.06 7.19
C SER A 254 -12.64 -8.39 7.94
N ILE A 255 -12.31 -9.52 7.29
CA ILE A 255 -12.37 -10.86 7.89
C ILE A 255 -11.03 -11.14 8.57
N GLY A 256 -11.07 -11.31 9.89
CA GLY A 256 -9.93 -11.82 10.66
C GLY A 256 -9.64 -13.27 10.27
N SER A 257 -8.36 -13.57 10.05
CA SER A 257 -7.73 -14.90 9.90
C SER A 257 -8.69 -16.04 9.50
N MET A 258 -8.80 -16.29 8.20
CA MET A 258 -9.19 -17.62 7.73
C MET A 258 -7.99 -18.56 7.99
N ARG A 259 -8.20 -19.77 8.55
CA ARG A 259 -7.12 -20.77 8.68
C ARG A 259 -6.50 -20.98 7.29
N GLY A 260 -5.18 -20.80 7.18
CA GLY A 260 -4.45 -20.89 5.91
C GLY A 260 -4.12 -19.54 5.25
N VAL A 261 -4.59 -18.40 5.76
CA VAL A 261 -4.26 -17.06 5.22
C VAL A 261 -3.73 -16.17 6.35
N GLY A 262 -2.41 -16.10 6.49
CA GLY A 262 -1.73 -15.33 7.54
C GLY A 262 -1.79 -13.80 7.37
N GLY A 263 -1.85 -13.08 8.49
CA GLY A 263 -1.69 -11.60 8.58
C GLY A 263 -2.93 -10.77 8.19
N PRO A 264 -2.96 -9.44 8.47
CA PRO A 264 -4.06 -8.57 8.06
C PRO A 264 -4.20 -8.64 6.54
N SER A 265 -5.20 -9.41 6.09
CA SER A 265 -5.21 -9.91 4.72
C SER A 265 -5.49 -8.77 3.74
N ILE A 266 -4.43 -8.32 3.07
CA ILE A 266 -4.52 -7.48 1.88
C ILE A 266 -5.08 -8.38 0.77
N LEU A 267 -6.21 -7.99 0.18
CA LEU A 267 -6.74 -8.62 -1.02
C LEU A 267 -6.21 -7.81 -2.22
N THR A 268 -5.47 -8.49 -3.09
CA THR A 268 -5.10 -7.94 -4.40
C THR A 268 -6.26 -8.18 -5.35
N GLN A 269 -6.73 -7.11 -6.00
CA GLN A 269 -7.84 -7.11 -6.94
C GLN A 269 -7.42 -6.37 -8.22
N LEU A 270 -8.10 -6.64 -9.31
CA LEU A 270 -8.02 -5.87 -10.54
C LEU A 270 -9.15 -4.83 -10.54
N LEU A 271 -8.82 -3.60 -10.94
CA LEU A 271 -9.76 -2.64 -11.49
C LEU A 271 -9.64 -2.70 -13.01
N VAL A 272 -10.78 -2.85 -13.69
CA VAL A 272 -10.81 -2.96 -15.15
C VAL A 272 -11.86 -2.00 -15.72
N SER A 273 -11.53 -1.29 -16.79
CA SER A 273 -12.46 -0.36 -17.46
C SER A 273 -12.24 -0.27 -18.98
N ASN A 274 -13.28 0.11 -19.72
CA ASN A 274 -13.20 0.48 -21.15
C ASN A 274 -13.01 1.99 -21.39
N TYR A 275 -12.42 2.68 -20.40
CA TYR A 275 -12.05 4.09 -20.45
C TYR A 275 -10.85 4.33 -19.53
N ALA A 276 -10.12 5.41 -19.79
CA ALA A 276 -8.96 5.79 -19.00
C ALA A 276 -9.36 6.20 -17.58
N LEU A 277 -8.71 5.62 -16.58
CA LEU A 277 -8.92 5.98 -15.18
C LEU A 277 -8.06 7.19 -14.81
N ALA A 278 -8.69 8.21 -14.22
CA ALA A 278 -7.96 9.38 -13.75
C ALA A 278 -7.01 9.00 -12.59
N ARG A 279 -5.73 9.39 -12.67
CA ARG A 279 -4.74 9.04 -11.65
C ARG A 279 -5.13 9.51 -10.24
N LYS A 280 -5.78 10.67 -10.14
CA LYS A 280 -6.28 11.27 -8.88
C LYS A 280 -7.38 10.45 -8.21
N SER A 281 -8.18 9.68 -8.96
CA SER A 281 -9.23 8.83 -8.37
C SER A 281 -8.69 7.50 -7.80
N LEU A 282 -7.42 7.17 -8.07
CA LEU A 282 -6.71 6.02 -7.49
C LEU A 282 -6.01 6.35 -6.16
N ASP A 283 -5.92 7.63 -5.77
CA ASP A 283 -5.17 8.06 -4.59
C ASP A 283 -5.68 7.40 -3.29
N GLY A 284 -4.73 6.83 -2.54
CA GLY A 284 -4.99 6.09 -1.31
C GLY A 284 -5.44 4.64 -1.49
N LEU A 285 -5.71 4.17 -2.71
CA LEU A 285 -5.58 2.74 -3.05
C LEU A 285 -4.10 2.48 -3.33
N ARG A 286 -3.54 1.41 -2.77
CA ARG A 286 -2.17 1.00 -3.13
C ARG A 286 -2.24 0.36 -4.52
N ASP A 287 -1.99 1.17 -5.54
CA ASP A 287 -1.71 0.73 -6.90
C ASP A 287 -0.25 0.29 -6.97
N ASP A 288 -0.01 -0.99 -7.23
CA ASP A 288 1.33 -1.57 -7.39
C ASP A 288 1.67 -1.85 -8.86
N GLY A 289 0.86 -1.34 -9.79
CA GLY A 289 1.12 -1.42 -11.22
C GLY A 289 0.77 -2.77 -11.82
N TRP A 290 -0.10 -2.73 -12.83
CA TRP A 290 -0.17 -3.72 -13.89
C TRP A 290 -0.19 -2.94 -15.19
N ALA A 291 0.96 -2.39 -15.58
CA ALA A 291 1.08 -1.73 -16.88
C ALA A 291 1.39 -2.79 -17.93
N VAL A 292 0.67 -2.76 -19.05
CA VAL A 292 1.17 -3.33 -20.30
C VAL A 292 2.30 -2.41 -20.73
N GLU A 293 3.50 -2.94 -20.97
CA GLU A 293 4.54 -2.18 -21.66
C GLU A 293 3.91 -1.67 -22.97
N GLU A 294 3.78 -0.35 -23.10
CA GLU A 294 3.47 0.21 -24.41
C GLU A 294 4.58 -0.27 -25.35
N PRO A 295 4.28 -0.98 -26.45
CA PRO A 295 5.31 -1.22 -27.44
C PRO A 295 5.80 0.15 -27.88
N GLU A 296 7.12 0.34 -27.79
CA GLU A 296 7.79 1.56 -28.18
C GLU A 296 7.16 2.09 -29.47
N ARG A 297 6.79 3.38 -29.48
CA ARG A 297 6.47 4.09 -30.73
C ARG A 297 7.74 4.13 -31.58
N THR A 298 8.06 3.02 -32.25
CA THR A 298 9.06 2.96 -33.29
C THR A 298 8.53 3.74 -34.49
N ALA A 299 9.42 4.58 -35.00
CA ALA A 299 9.22 5.44 -36.15
C ALA A 299 8.55 4.73 -37.33
N THR A 300 7.74 5.50 -38.04
CA THR A 300 7.15 5.19 -39.35
C THR A 300 8.12 4.45 -40.27
N VAL A 301 7.80 3.20 -40.60
CA VAL A 301 8.25 2.51 -41.81
C VAL A 301 7.03 1.80 -42.40
N ALA A 302 6.75 2.12 -43.66
CA ALA A 302 5.67 1.53 -44.43
C ALA A 302 5.85 0.01 -44.56
N VAL A 303 4.78 -0.75 -44.35
CA VAL A 303 4.72 -2.19 -44.62
C VAL A 303 4.15 -2.39 -46.02
N PRO A 304 4.86 -3.05 -46.97
CA PRO A 304 4.21 -3.62 -48.13
C PRO A 304 3.49 -4.91 -47.71
N SER A 305 2.22 -5.03 -48.07
CA SER A 305 1.46 -6.28 -47.98
C SER A 305 2.06 -7.34 -48.90
N TYR A 306 2.14 -8.59 -48.45
CA TYR A 306 1.95 -9.73 -49.36
C TYR A 306 1.32 -10.91 -48.61
N SER A 307 0.29 -11.42 -49.27
CA SER A 307 -0.41 -12.67 -49.03
C SER A 307 0.45 -13.89 -49.38
N ASP A 308 -0.06 -15.04 -48.93
CA ASP A 308 0.26 -16.40 -49.36
C ASP A 308 1.57 -16.99 -48.80
N VAL A 309 1.48 -18.06 -48.00
CA VAL A 309 1.45 -19.46 -48.47
C VAL A 309 1.20 -20.39 -47.26
N GLY A 310 0.29 -21.36 -47.45
CA GLY A 310 0.55 -22.74 -47.00
C GLY A 310 -0.27 -23.32 -45.84
N ILE A 311 -1.39 -23.94 -46.17
CA ILE A 311 -2.10 -24.95 -45.35
C ILE A 311 -1.38 -26.30 -45.48
N ALA A 312 -1.23 -27.05 -44.37
CA ALA A 312 -1.33 -28.53 -44.34
C ALA A 312 -1.34 -29.10 -42.90
N ASP A 313 -2.56 -29.29 -42.40
CA ASP A 313 -3.19 -30.50 -41.86
C ASP A 313 -2.51 -31.55 -40.93
N GLU A 314 -3.30 -31.87 -39.89
CA GLU A 314 -3.49 -33.04 -39.01
C GLU A 314 -2.41 -34.12 -38.77
N SER A 315 -2.15 -34.39 -37.47
CA SER A 315 -2.46 -35.71 -36.88
C SER A 315 -2.39 -35.74 -35.34
N ARG A 316 -3.37 -36.44 -34.77
CA ARG A 316 -3.62 -36.77 -33.35
C ARG A 316 -2.42 -37.41 -32.63
N VAL A 317 -2.15 -36.96 -31.41
CA VAL A 317 -1.71 -37.84 -30.30
C VAL A 317 -2.46 -37.42 -29.02
N GLU A 318 -3.28 -38.33 -28.50
CA GLU A 318 -3.94 -38.23 -27.20
C GLU A 318 -3.03 -38.72 -26.06
N SER A 319 -3.19 -38.05 -24.91
CA SER A 319 -3.06 -38.55 -23.53
C SER A 319 -1.68 -38.99 -23.00
N SER A 320 -1.20 -38.25 -21.99
CA SER A 320 -1.23 -38.77 -20.62
C SER A 320 -1.13 -37.61 -19.63
N ALA A 321 -2.13 -37.53 -18.76
CA ALA A 321 -2.16 -36.68 -17.60
C ALA A 321 -1.45 -37.39 -16.43
N SER A 322 -0.58 -36.67 -15.72
CA SER A 322 -0.33 -36.81 -14.28
C SER A 322 0.31 -35.49 -13.84
N SER A 323 -0.49 -34.54 -13.33
CA SER A 323 -0.72 -34.36 -11.89
C SER A 323 0.58 -34.22 -11.11
N ASP A 324 0.95 -32.99 -10.77
CA ASP A 324 1.18 -32.56 -9.39
C ASP A 324 1.92 -31.21 -9.38
N GLU A 325 1.19 -30.10 -9.32
CA GLU A 325 1.74 -28.90 -8.69
C GLU A 325 0.87 -28.53 -7.47
N ALA A 326 1.49 -28.80 -6.33
CA ALA A 326 1.02 -28.59 -4.98
C ALA A 326 0.66 -27.11 -4.70
N PRO A 327 -0.21 -26.84 -3.71
CA PRO A 327 -0.80 -25.53 -3.50
C PRO A 327 0.20 -24.48 -3.00
N ILE A 328 0.09 -23.27 -3.55
CA ILE A 328 0.82 -22.06 -3.13
C ILE A 328 0.43 -21.70 -1.68
N SER A 329 1.17 -22.26 -0.72
CA SER A 329 1.11 -21.90 0.69
C SER A 329 2.51 -21.74 1.30
N GLU A 330 3.34 -20.84 0.77
CA GLU A 330 4.47 -20.31 1.53
C GLU A 330 4.64 -18.82 1.24
N LEU A 331 4.54 -18.00 2.29
CA LEU A 331 5.16 -16.69 2.30
C LEU A 331 6.67 -16.98 2.26
N GLU A 332 7.27 -17.04 1.07
CA GLU A 332 8.72 -17.28 0.94
C GLU A 332 9.45 -16.34 1.91
N LYS A 333 10.14 -16.95 2.88
CA LYS A 333 11.08 -16.24 3.74
C LYS A 333 12.11 -15.64 2.78
N ALA A 334 12.29 -14.31 2.82
CA ALA A 334 13.20 -13.63 1.90
C ALA A 334 14.65 -14.14 2.06
N GLN A 335 15.02 -14.71 3.21
CA GLN A 335 16.38 -15.19 3.48
C GLN A 335 16.59 -16.67 3.11
N PRO A 336 17.77 -17.07 2.60
CA PRO A 336 18.05 -18.45 2.18
C PRO A 336 18.28 -19.42 3.35
N PHE A 337 18.77 -18.93 4.50
CA PHE A 337 19.03 -19.72 5.70
C PHE A 337 18.68 -18.94 6.99
N GLY A 338 18.56 -19.62 8.13
CA GLY A 338 18.32 -18.98 9.42
C GLY A 338 19.62 -18.45 10.05
N THR A 339 19.54 -17.29 10.70
CA THR A 339 20.58 -16.77 11.61
C THR A 339 19.97 -16.31 12.92
N PHE A 340 20.71 -16.49 14.01
CA PHE A 340 20.33 -15.90 15.30
C PHE A 340 20.19 -14.39 15.17
N GLY A 341 19.16 -13.80 15.79
CA GLY A 341 18.89 -12.37 15.72
C GLY A 341 18.54 -11.84 14.31
N GLY A 342 18.23 -12.71 13.35
CA GLY A 342 18.10 -12.34 11.94
C GLY A 342 17.03 -11.28 11.63
N SER A 343 17.34 -10.41 10.67
CA SER A 343 16.53 -9.25 10.28
C SER A 343 15.21 -9.58 9.54
N PHE A 344 14.93 -10.85 9.25
CA PHE A 344 13.76 -11.27 8.47
C PHE A 344 12.41 -10.82 9.05
N HIS A 345 12.34 -10.63 10.36
CA HIS A 345 11.12 -10.20 11.03
C HIS A 345 10.72 -8.74 10.71
N TYR A 346 11.66 -7.92 10.24
CA TYR A 346 11.45 -6.50 9.95
C TYR A 346 11.99 -6.02 8.60
N ALA A 347 12.79 -6.81 7.87
CA ALA A 347 13.36 -6.46 6.57
C ALA A 347 12.33 -5.85 5.59
N LYS A 348 11.22 -6.55 5.30
CA LYS A 348 10.17 -6.04 4.38
C LYS A 348 9.51 -4.74 4.86
N ARG A 349 9.52 -4.47 6.17
CA ARG A 349 8.93 -3.27 6.78
C ARG A 349 9.88 -2.08 6.71
N LEU A 350 11.18 -2.31 6.56
CA LEU A 350 12.17 -1.26 6.35
C LEU A 350 12.21 -0.75 4.90
N LEU A 351 11.81 -1.56 3.90
CA LEU A 351 11.86 -1.19 2.48
C LEU A 351 11.31 0.22 2.17
N PRO A 352 10.17 0.67 2.71
CA PRO A 352 9.65 2.02 2.44
C PRO A 352 10.49 3.16 3.03
N LEU A 353 11.45 2.84 3.91
CA LEU A 353 12.33 3.79 4.59
C LEU A 353 13.71 3.90 3.92
N LEU A 354 14.01 3.03 2.95
CA LEU A 354 15.28 3.10 2.22
C LEU A 354 15.25 4.35 1.31
N PRO A 355 16.24 5.25 1.43
CA PRO A 355 16.40 6.35 0.49
C PRO A 355 16.82 5.80 -0.88
N ALA A 356 16.73 6.63 -1.93
CA ALA A 356 17.35 6.28 -3.19
C ALA A 356 18.87 6.10 -2.99
N HIS A 357 19.44 5.04 -3.58
CA HIS A 357 20.85 4.70 -3.47
C HIS A 357 21.29 3.86 -4.68
N LYS A 358 22.56 3.99 -5.06
CA LYS A 358 23.17 3.19 -6.13
C LYS A 358 24.02 2.05 -5.58
N VAL A 359 24.63 2.27 -4.41
CA VAL A 359 25.46 1.28 -3.73
C VAL A 359 24.74 0.82 -2.46
N TYR A 360 24.59 -0.49 -2.28
CA TYR A 360 23.98 -1.09 -1.10
C TYR A 360 25.01 -1.94 -0.35
N VAL A 361 25.10 -1.77 0.97
CA VAL A 361 26.10 -2.46 1.79
C VAL A 361 25.49 -2.99 3.09
N GLU A 362 25.66 -4.29 3.37
CA GLU A 362 25.41 -4.89 4.71
C GLU A 362 26.73 -5.33 5.32
N PRO A 363 27.32 -4.56 6.26
CA PRO A 363 28.58 -4.93 6.90
C PRO A 363 28.42 -6.03 7.99
N PHE A 364 27.18 -6.38 8.33
CA PHE A 364 26.78 -7.53 9.14
C PHE A 364 25.72 -8.31 8.38
N ALA A 365 26.15 -9.13 7.43
CA ALA A 365 25.24 -9.78 6.48
C ALA A 365 24.25 -10.69 7.19
N GLY A 366 24.70 -11.55 8.12
CA GLY A 366 23.85 -12.61 8.65
C GLY A 366 23.24 -13.42 7.50
N ALA A 367 21.91 -13.52 7.45
CA ALA A 367 21.20 -14.15 6.33
C ALA A 367 20.83 -13.20 5.16
N ALA A 368 21.29 -11.94 5.20
CA ALA A 368 21.07 -10.89 4.20
C ALA A 368 19.58 -10.65 3.86
N ALA A 369 18.70 -10.73 4.87
CA ALA A 369 17.25 -10.73 4.64
C ALA A 369 16.73 -9.44 4.01
N LEU A 370 17.40 -8.30 4.23
CA LEU A 370 17.03 -7.03 3.58
C LEU A 370 17.49 -6.99 2.11
N LEU A 371 18.72 -7.43 1.80
CA LEU A 371 19.20 -7.60 0.43
C LEU A 371 18.25 -8.44 -0.43
N HIS A 372 17.80 -9.58 0.10
CA HIS A 372 16.88 -10.44 -0.64
C HIS A 372 15.45 -9.88 -0.74
N ALA A 373 15.08 -8.92 0.11
CA ALA A 373 13.75 -8.30 0.09
C ALA A 373 13.68 -7.03 -0.77
N LYS A 374 14.80 -6.35 -1.01
CA LYS A 374 14.88 -5.13 -1.84
C LYS A 374 15.12 -5.45 -3.32
N GLU A 375 14.73 -4.50 -4.16
CA GLU A 375 15.14 -4.48 -5.56
C GLU A 375 16.68 -4.35 -5.68
N PRO A 376 17.33 -4.98 -6.67
CA PRO A 376 18.77 -4.87 -6.87
C PRO A 376 19.24 -3.42 -7.04
N SER A 377 20.41 -3.10 -6.47
CA SER A 377 21.12 -1.83 -6.74
C SER A 377 22.23 -2.02 -7.77
N GLU A 378 22.75 -0.93 -8.35
CA GLU A 378 23.87 -0.98 -9.31
C GLU A 378 25.08 -1.73 -8.74
N LYS A 379 25.36 -1.55 -7.45
CA LYS A 379 26.41 -2.28 -6.73
C LYS A 379 25.91 -2.74 -5.37
N GLU A 380 26.08 -4.03 -5.07
CA GLU A 380 25.68 -4.61 -3.78
C GLU A 380 26.84 -5.36 -3.14
N VAL A 381 27.06 -5.11 -1.85
CA VAL A 381 28.11 -5.72 -1.06
C VAL A 381 27.52 -6.25 0.24
N ILE A 382 27.82 -7.50 0.56
CA ILE A 382 27.58 -8.07 1.88
C ILE A 382 28.90 -8.50 2.50
N ALA A 383 29.09 -8.22 3.77
CA ALA A 383 30.25 -8.62 4.54
C ALA A 383 29.84 -9.21 5.88
N ASP A 384 30.63 -10.17 6.35
CA ASP A 384 30.48 -10.72 7.70
C ASP A 384 31.85 -11.15 8.23
N ARG A 385 32.00 -11.14 9.55
CA ARG A 385 33.19 -11.66 10.22
C ARG A 385 33.11 -13.17 10.43
N ASP A 386 31.88 -13.71 10.58
CA ASP A 386 31.65 -15.15 10.75
C ASP A 386 32.05 -15.91 9.46
N PRO A 387 33.10 -16.74 9.49
CA PRO A 387 33.55 -17.48 8.31
C PRO A 387 32.49 -18.44 7.77
N ASP A 388 31.58 -18.94 8.61
CA ASP A 388 30.51 -19.84 8.17
C ASP A 388 29.38 -19.08 7.47
N VAL A 389 29.03 -17.88 7.92
CA VAL A 389 28.07 -17.01 7.21
C VAL A 389 28.60 -16.66 5.82
N VAL A 390 29.87 -16.26 5.73
CA VAL A 390 30.51 -15.94 4.45
C VAL A 390 30.59 -17.17 3.55
N PHE A 391 30.93 -18.33 4.13
CA PHE A 391 30.92 -19.60 3.40
C PHE A 391 29.54 -19.91 2.83
N LEU A 392 28.46 -19.79 3.62
CA LEU A 392 27.09 -20.06 3.16
C LEU A 392 26.69 -19.17 1.98
N HIS A 393 26.91 -17.85 2.06
CA HIS A 393 26.59 -16.94 0.97
C HIS A 393 27.40 -17.25 -0.30
N ARG A 394 28.68 -17.58 -0.17
CA ARG A 394 29.53 -17.97 -1.32
C ARG A 394 29.11 -19.31 -1.92
N ALA A 395 28.79 -20.29 -1.09
CA ALA A 395 28.30 -21.59 -1.51
C ALA A 395 26.97 -21.45 -2.27
N ILE A 396 26.01 -20.66 -1.75
CA ILE A 396 24.74 -20.38 -2.44
C ILE A 396 24.99 -19.66 -3.76
N LYS A 397 25.84 -18.63 -3.76
CA LYS A 397 26.15 -17.88 -4.99
C LYS A 397 26.73 -18.77 -6.10
N ALA A 398 27.50 -19.80 -5.72
CA ALA A 398 28.16 -20.71 -6.65
C ALA A 398 27.37 -22.00 -6.90
N ILE A 399 26.20 -22.20 -6.28
CA ILE A 399 25.48 -23.47 -6.33
C ILE A 399 24.95 -23.74 -7.74
N THR A 400 25.13 -24.97 -8.23
CA THR A 400 24.61 -25.41 -9.53
C THR A 400 23.40 -26.33 -9.36
N GLN A 401 22.69 -26.58 -10.47
CA GLN A 401 21.59 -27.54 -10.51
C GLN A 401 22.04 -28.94 -10.06
N GLU A 402 23.21 -29.41 -10.53
CA GLU A 402 23.75 -30.73 -10.17
C GLU A 402 24.08 -30.83 -8.69
N GLN A 403 24.58 -29.74 -8.08
CA GLN A 403 24.86 -29.70 -6.64
C GLN A 403 23.57 -29.73 -5.81
N VAL A 404 22.49 -29.11 -6.28
CA VAL A 404 21.17 -29.17 -5.64
C VAL A 404 20.58 -30.58 -5.72
N GLU A 405 20.68 -31.23 -6.88
CA GLU A 405 20.27 -32.63 -7.05
C GLU A 405 21.07 -33.56 -6.14
N GLU A 406 22.38 -33.36 -6.05
CA GLU A 406 23.24 -34.12 -5.14
C GLU A 406 22.91 -33.85 -3.67
N LEU A 407 22.57 -32.61 -3.28
CA LEU A 407 22.09 -32.29 -1.93
C LEU A 407 20.80 -33.05 -1.59
N SER A 408 19.84 -33.07 -2.53
CA SER A 408 18.57 -33.79 -2.38
C SER A 408 18.78 -35.30 -2.27
N ARG A 409 19.74 -35.84 -3.01
CA ARG A 409 20.07 -37.28 -3.02
C ARG A 409 20.85 -37.73 -1.79
N ARG A 410 21.83 -36.94 -1.34
CA ARG A 410 22.82 -37.34 -0.33
C ARG A 410 22.37 -37.12 1.11
N PHE A 411 21.50 -36.14 1.36
CA PHE A 411 21.16 -35.72 2.72
C PHE A 411 19.65 -35.71 2.99
N PRO A 412 19.21 -36.05 4.22
CA PRO A 412 17.80 -35.96 4.58
C PRO A 412 17.39 -34.51 4.83
N TRP A 413 16.34 -34.05 4.16
CA TRP A 413 15.83 -32.68 4.30
C TRP A 413 14.53 -32.57 5.11
N GLU A 414 13.95 -33.71 5.50
CA GLU A 414 12.90 -33.78 6.51
C GLU A 414 13.49 -33.53 7.90
N VAL A 415 12.84 -32.68 8.67
CA VAL A 415 13.28 -32.25 9.99
C VAL A 415 12.64 -33.12 11.06
N THR A 416 13.40 -34.08 11.58
CA THR A 416 13.05 -34.90 12.74
C THR A 416 14.10 -34.69 13.83
N GLU A 417 13.84 -35.15 15.06
CA GLU A 417 14.87 -35.10 16.11
C GLU A 417 16.12 -35.89 15.71
N GLU A 418 15.94 -37.01 15.02
CA GLU A 418 17.03 -37.86 14.53
C GLU A 418 17.82 -37.19 13.40
N THR A 419 17.16 -36.69 12.35
CA THR A 419 17.87 -36.05 11.23
C THR A 419 18.57 -34.77 11.67
N PHE A 420 17.98 -34.01 12.60
CA PHE A 420 18.61 -32.84 13.20
C PHE A 420 19.85 -33.20 14.01
N ALA A 421 19.79 -34.24 14.87
CA ALA A 421 20.95 -34.71 15.61
C ALA A 421 22.07 -35.19 14.67
N LYS A 422 21.72 -35.97 13.63
CA LYS A 422 22.68 -36.41 12.60
C LYS A 422 23.33 -35.23 11.87
N ALA A 423 22.57 -34.21 11.50
CA ALA A 423 23.10 -33.02 10.82
C ALA A 423 24.00 -32.19 11.76
N ARG A 424 23.62 -32.04 13.04
CA ARG A 424 24.42 -31.34 14.06
C ARG A 424 25.78 -32.02 14.27
N ASP A 425 25.76 -33.34 14.41
CA ASP A 425 26.93 -34.15 14.72
C ASP A 425 27.72 -34.57 13.46
N LEU A 426 27.26 -34.17 12.26
CA LEU A 426 27.94 -34.45 11.00
C LEU A 426 29.34 -33.83 10.98
N GLU A 427 30.35 -34.64 10.68
CA GLU A 427 31.70 -34.17 10.34
C GLU A 427 31.79 -34.01 8.81
N PRO A 428 31.73 -32.78 8.26
CA PRO A 428 31.68 -32.58 6.83
C PRO A 428 33.01 -32.94 6.16
N LYS A 429 32.95 -33.82 5.15
CA LYS A 429 34.12 -34.26 4.36
C LYS A 429 34.35 -33.44 3.09
N ASP A 430 33.39 -32.62 2.72
CA ASP A 430 33.39 -31.75 1.55
C ASP A 430 32.48 -30.54 1.78
N ASP A 431 32.56 -29.56 0.88
CA ASP A 431 31.82 -28.31 0.99
C ASP A 431 30.30 -28.51 0.92
N LEU A 432 29.82 -29.55 0.23
CA LEU A 432 28.39 -29.84 0.12
C LEU A 432 27.82 -30.35 1.46
N ALA A 433 28.56 -31.24 2.13
CA ALA A 433 28.25 -31.70 3.49
C ALA A 433 28.33 -30.55 4.51
N ARG A 434 29.33 -29.65 4.36
CA ARG A 434 29.46 -28.46 5.21
C ARG A 434 28.27 -27.51 5.01
N PHE A 435 27.88 -27.28 3.75
CA PHE A 435 26.72 -26.46 3.39
C PHE A 435 25.43 -27.04 4.00
N TYR A 436 25.16 -28.33 3.78
CA TYR A 436 24.00 -29.01 4.35
C TYR A 436 23.96 -28.86 5.88
N LYS A 437 25.06 -29.21 6.57
CA LYS A 437 25.15 -29.07 8.03
C LYS A 437 24.80 -27.66 8.48
N LEU A 438 25.46 -26.66 7.93
CA LEU A 438 25.32 -25.28 8.37
C LEU A 438 23.90 -24.75 8.11
N VAL A 439 23.34 -24.96 6.91
CA VAL A 439 22.00 -24.45 6.62
C VAL A 439 20.93 -25.21 7.39
N PHE A 440 21.01 -26.54 7.44
CA PHE A 440 20.01 -27.37 8.12
C PHE A 440 19.99 -27.07 9.62
N VAL A 441 21.15 -27.08 10.27
CA VAL A 441 21.24 -26.82 11.71
C VAL A 441 20.85 -25.37 12.02
N ARG A 442 21.42 -24.36 11.34
CA ARG A 442 21.11 -22.95 11.66
C ARG A 442 19.65 -22.58 11.37
N THR A 443 19.02 -23.18 10.35
CA THR A 443 17.61 -22.91 10.03
C THR A 443 16.64 -23.61 10.97
N HIS A 444 16.98 -24.83 11.42
CA HIS A 444 16.08 -25.67 12.19
C HIS A 444 16.39 -25.74 13.69
N ALA A 445 17.50 -25.15 14.14
CA ALA A 445 17.79 -24.97 15.55
C ALA A 445 16.83 -23.96 16.18
N ARG A 446 16.53 -24.17 17.46
CA ARG A 446 15.81 -23.19 18.27
C ARG A 446 16.58 -21.85 18.27
N ASP A 447 15.83 -20.77 18.04
CA ASP A 447 16.36 -19.40 17.91
C ASP A 447 17.42 -19.24 16.80
N CYS A 448 17.52 -20.19 15.86
CA CYS A 448 18.56 -20.26 14.83
C CYS A 448 19.99 -20.26 15.38
N ARG A 449 20.20 -20.86 16.56
CA ARG A 449 21.53 -20.89 17.19
C ARG A 449 22.53 -21.75 16.39
N PRO A 450 23.76 -21.28 16.16
CA PRO A 450 24.77 -22.04 15.41
C PRO A 450 25.20 -23.35 16.08
N ASP A 451 25.15 -23.43 17.41
CA ASP A 451 25.53 -24.63 18.18
C ASP A 451 24.51 -25.77 18.05
N GLY A 452 23.30 -25.49 17.55
CA GLY A 452 22.26 -26.49 17.33
C GLY A 452 21.83 -27.21 18.60
N THR A 453 21.78 -26.54 19.77
CA THR A 453 21.52 -27.22 21.06
C THR A 453 20.25 -28.11 21.01
N HIS A 454 19.15 -27.59 20.45
CA HIS A 454 17.90 -28.30 20.26
C HIS A 454 17.20 -27.87 18.96
N PRO A 455 16.47 -28.77 18.27
CA PRO A 455 15.61 -28.39 17.16
C PRO A 455 14.46 -27.48 17.63
N ALA A 456 14.05 -26.56 16.77
CA ALA A 456 12.84 -25.78 16.98
C ALA A 456 11.62 -26.72 16.81
N ARG A 457 10.83 -26.90 17.88
CA ARG A 457 9.65 -27.79 17.86
C ARG A 457 8.70 -27.51 16.70
N GLN A 458 8.55 -26.25 16.32
CA GLN A 458 7.69 -25.83 15.22
C GLN A 458 8.20 -26.20 13.81
N HIS A 459 9.45 -26.65 13.69
CA HIS A 459 10.03 -27.13 12.44
C HIS A 459 10.02 -28.67 12.35
N LEU A 460 9.72 -29.39 13.44
CA LEU A 460 9.63 -30.86 13.39
C LEU A 460 8.50 -31.29 12.45
N GLY A 461 8.78 -32.24 11.56
CA GLY A 461 7.87 -32.71 10.50
C GLY A 461 7.81 -31.81 9.26
N SER A 462 8.61 -30.74 9.19
CA SER A 462 8.76 -29.93 7.97
C SER A 462 9.86 -30.48 7.07
N THR A 463 9.80 -30.16 5.78
CA THR A 463 10.83 -30.53 4.80
C THR A 463 11.34 -29.27 4.12
N THR A 464 12.66 -29.12 4.02
CA THR A 464 13.27 -28.01 3.26
C THR A 464 13.57 -28.46 1.83
N ASN A 465 12.95 -27.82 0.82
CA ASN A 465 13.33 -28.06 -0.58
C ASN A 465 14.68 -27.38 -0.89
N PRO A 466 15.73 -28.10 -1.32
CA PRO A 466 17.03 -27.52 -1.70
C PRO A 466 16.97 -26.65 -2.96
N GLU A 467 15.98 -26.83 -3.85
CA GLU A 467 15.85 -26.04 -5.09
C GLU A 467 15.72 -24.54 -4.83
N LYS A 468 15.23 -24.14 -3.64
CA LYS A 468 15.15 -22.73 -3.25
C LYS A 468 16.51 -22.01 -3.33
N TYR A 469 17.63 -22.74 -3.22
CA TYR A 469 18.96 -22.13 -3.30
C TYR A 469 19.34 -21.68 -4.71
N LEU A 470 18.73 -22.21 -5.77
CA LEU A 470 18.97 -21.75 -7.15
C LEU A 470 18.47 -20.32 -7.34
N LYS A 471 17.27 -20.03 -6.83
CA LYS A 471 16.71 -18.67 -6.82
C LYS A 471 17.56 -17.71 -5.99
N ALA A 472 18.08 -18.18 -4.85
CA ALA A 472 19.01 -17.38 -4.04
C ALA A 472 20.34 -17.15 -4.76
N ALA A 473 20.85 -18.14 -5.50
CA ALA A 473 22.07 -18.03 -6.31
C ALA A 473 21.92 -16.96 -7.40
N GLU A 474 20.78 -16.96 -8.10
CA GLU A 474 20.43 -15.93 -9.07
C GLU A 474 20.42 -14.54 -8.43
N ARG A 475 19.78 -14.38 -7.26
CA ARG A 475 19.76 -13.10 -6.53
C ARG A 475 21.17 -12.63 -6.13
N LEU A 476 22.07 -13.54 -5.79
CA LEU A 476 23.44 -13.24 -5.36
C LEU A 476 24.45 -13.10 -6.50
N ARG A 477 24.07 -13.36 -7.76
CA ARG A 477 24.97 -13.42 -8.93
C ARG A 477 25.89 -12.20 -9.03
N ASN A 478 25.34 -11.00 -8.83
CA ASN A 478 26.07 -9.72 -8.93
C ASN A 478 26.51 -9.14 -7.58
N VAL A 479 26.30 -9.87 -6.48
CA VAL A 479 26.60 -9.39 -5.12
C VAL A 479 28.05 -9.70 -4.77
N THR A 480 28.77 -8.71 -4.24
CA THR A 480 30.13 -8.90 -3.70
C THR A 480 30.06 -9.43 -2.27
N ILE A 481 30.75 -10.55 -1.98
CA ILE A 481 30.69 -11.22 -0.67
C ILE A 481 32.07 -11.22 -0.01
N LEU A 482 32.20 -10.51 1.12
CA LEU A 482 33.46 -10.29 1.81
C LEU A 482 33.50 -10.97 3.19
N ARG A 483 34.66 -11.55 3.54
CA ARG A 483 34.99 -11.88 4.92
C ARG A 483 35.75 -10.72 5.51
N GLN A 484 35.05 -9.80 6.17
CA GLN A 484 35.64 -8.53 6.57
C GLN A 484 34.92 -7.96 7.80
N ASP A 485 35.69 -7.25 8.61
CA ASP A 485 35.14 -6.47 9.73
C ASP A 485 34.26 -5.31 9.24
N TYR A 486 33.26 -4.94 10.04
CA TYR A 486 32.29 -3.91 9.68
C TYR A 486 32.94 -2.53 9.48
N GLN A 487 33.95 -2.16 10.25
CA GLN A 487 34.61 -0.86 10.16
C GLN A 487 35.33 -0.71 8.82
N LYS A 488 36.15 -1.71 8.49
CA LYS A 488 36.86 -1.75 7.20
C LYS A 488 35.88 -1.77 6.03
N THR A 489 34.73 -2.44 6.21
CA THR A 489 33.68 -2.52 5.18
C THR A 489 33.02 -1.17 4.97
N ILE A 490 32.64 -0.48 6.04
CA ILE A 490 32.09 0.88 5.98
C ILE A 490 33.11 1.82 5.36
N GLU A 491 34.35 1.85 5.85
CA GLU A 491 35.43 2.70 5.33
C GLU A 491 35.64 2.52 3.82
N LYS A 492 35.65 1.27 3.34
CA LYS A 492 35.91 0.95 1.93
C LYS A 492 34.78 1.36 0.99
N PHE A 493 33.52 1.34 1.44
CA PHE A 493 32.36 1.53 0.59
C PHE A 493 31.55 2.79 0.90
N ASP A 494 31.97 3.60 1.88
CA ASP A 494 31.28 4.83 2.25
C ASP A 494 31.44 5.91 1.17
N GLY A 495 30.30 6.46 0.76
CA GLY A 495 30.19 7.46 -0.28
C GLY A 495 28.78 8.05 -0.32
N PRO A 496 28.58 9.18 -1.03
CA PRO A 496 27.31 9.91 -1.02
C PRO A 496 26.13 9.10 -1.59
N ASP A 497 26.39 8.16 -2.51
CA ASP A 497 25.39 7.30 -3.13
C ASP A 497 25.22 5.93 -2.45
N THR A 498 25.89 5.72 -1.31
CA THR A 498 25.87 4.45 -0.56
C THR A 498 24.77 4.45 0.49
N PHE A 499 24.01 3.36 0.54
CA PHE A 499 23.13 3.02 1.65
C PHE A 499 23.66 1.80 2.43
N PHE A 500 23.76 1.95 3.74
CA PHE A 500 24.14 0.88 4.67
C PHE A 500 22.96 0.37 5.48
N PHE A 501 22.80 -0.95 5.54
CA PHE A 501 21.95 -1.59 6.54
C PHE A 501 22.82 -2.34 7.55
N ILE A 502 22.74 -1.94 8.81
CA ILE A 502 23.71 -2.29 9.85
C ILE A 502 22.96 -2.97 11.01
N ASP A 503 23.07 -4.28 11.14
CA ASP A 503 22.39 -5.08 12.16
C ASP A 503 23.42 -5.93 12.94
N PRO A 504 24.17 -5.31 13.85
CA PRO A 504 25.28 -5.96 14.54
C PRO A 504 24.79 -6.94 15.62
N PRO A 505 25.66 -7.85 16.08
CA PRO A 505 25.46 -8.52 17.36
C PRO A 505 25.56 -7.51 18.52
N TYR A 506 24.48 -7.30 19.29
CA TYR A 506 24.38 -6.26 20.33
C TYR A 506 24.23 -6.80 21.77
N PRO A 507 24.60 -6.00 22.80
CA PRO A 507 24.61 -6.45 24.18
C PRO A 507 23.23 -6.89 24.72
N GLY A 508 23.25 -7.91 25.59
CA GLY A 508 22.11 -8.35 26.40
C GLY A 508 21.23 -9.45 25.80
N GLU A 509 21.08 -9.50 24.47
CA GLU A 509 20.22 -10.51 23.80
C GLU A 509 21.01 -11.57 23.01
N TRP A 510 22.28 -11.32 22.71
CA TRP A 510 23.13 -12.26 21.97
C TRP A 510 23.73 -13.36 22.86
N PHE A 511 23.79 -14.58 22.31
CA PHE A 511 24.27 -15.76 23.03
C PHE A 511 25.80 -15.77 23.16
N ASP A 512 26.50 -15.32 22.12
CA ASP A 512 27.94 -15.13 22.12
C ASP A 512 28.25 -13.70 22.56
N LYS A 513 28.72 -13.56 23.80
CA LYS A 513 29.03 -12.26 24.40
C LYS A 513 30.31 -11.64 23.85
N ASP A 514 31.22 -12.46 23.31
CA ASP A 514 32.51 -12.01 22.78
C ASP A 514 32.38 -11.51 21.34
N ALA A 515 31.30 -11.89 20.66
CA ALA A 515 30.95 -11.41 19.33
C ALA A 515 30.22 -10.06 19.31
N VAL A 516 29.77 -9.57 20.46
CA VAL A 516 28.97 -8.34 20.57
C VAL A 516 29.81 -7.09 20.30
N ILE A 517 29.24 -6.09 19.63
CA ILE A 517 29.89 -4.80 19.38
C ILE A 517 30.16 -4.01 20.66
N ASP A 518 31.25 -3.24 20.67
CA ASP A 518 31.42 -2.12 21.60
C ASP A 518 30.52 -0.96 21.16
N LEU A 519 29.65 -0.49 22.04
CA LEU A 519 28.62 0.49 21.70
C LEU A 519 29.20 1.89 21.41
N ASP A 520 30.25 2.29 22.11
CA ASP A 520 30.87 3.61 21.94
C ASP A 520 31.68 3.63 20.65
N GLU A 521 32.46 2.58 20.38
CA GLU A 521 33.17 2.41 19.11
C GLU A 521 32.20 2.38 17.93
N PHE A 522 31.14 1.57 18.04
CA PHE A 522 30.12 1.43 17.00
C PHE A 522 29.43 2.77 16.68
N THR A 523 28.98 3.51 17.71
CA THR A 523 28.37 4.82 17.48
C THR A 523 29.35 5.87 16.98
N GLY A 524 30.64 5.76 17.33
CA GLY A 524 31.72 6.55 16.75
C GLY A 524 31.84 6.34 15.24
N VAL A 525 31.83 5.08 14.78
CA VAL A 525 31.84 4.73 13.36
C VAL A 525 30.61 5.27 12.64
N LEU A 526 29.41 5.08 13.21
CA LEU A 526 28.16 5.55 12.59
C LEU A 526 28.14 7.07 12.34
N LYS A 527 28.72 7.87 13.25
CA LYS A 527 28.82 9.33 13.09
C LYS A 527 29.69 9.76 11.91
N GLY A 528 30.65 8.92 11.52
CA GLY A 528 31.58 9.19 10.43
C GLY A 528 31.04 8.84 9.03
N ILE A 529 29.90 8.16 8.94
CA ILE A 529 29.35 7.68 7.66
C ILE A 529 28.81 8.86 6.83
N ARG A 530 29.36 9.07 5.62
CA ARG A 530 28.90 10.09 4.66
C ARG A 530 27.65 9.65 3.89
N GLY A 531 27.56 8.37 3.58
CA GLY A 531 26.39 7.73 2.97
C GLY A 531 25.19 7.71 3.92
N LYS A 532 24.09 7.12 3.48
CA LYS A 532 22.89 6.96 4.30
C LYS A 532 22.90 5.62 5.01
N PHE A 533 22.34 5.53 6.22
CA PHE A 533 22.24 4.23 6.91
C PHE A 533 20.97 4.05 7.73
N ILE A 534 20.60 2.79 7.93
CA ILE A 534 19.75 2.34 9.05
C ILE A 534 20.56 1.35 9.88
N ALA A 535 20.72 1.65 11.18
CA ALA A 535 21.33 0.78 12.17
C ALA A 535 20.27 0.24 13.15
N VAL A 536 20.46 -1.00 13.63
CA VAL A 536 19.49 -1.71 14.49
C VAL A 536 20.14 -2.13 15.81
N LEU A 537 19.42 -1.98 16.93
CA LEU A 537 19.79 -2.50 18.25
C LEU A 537 18.54 -2.98 19.03
N ASN A 538 18.73 -3.65 20.16
CA ASN A 538 17.66 -3.85 21.14
C ASN A 538 17.27 -2.53 21.83
N ASN A 539 16.00 -2.43 22.23
CA ASN A 539 15.46 -1.24 22.89
C ASN A 539 15.81 -1.20 24.39
N SER A 540 17.06 -0.85 24.70
CA SER A 540 17.52 -0.53 26.07
C SER A 540 17.69 0.99 26.26
N PRO A 541 17.59 1.52 27.49
CA PRO A 541 17.85 2.94 27.77
C PRO A 541 19.24 3.40 27.30
N GLU A 542 20.24 2.53 27.45
CA GLU A 542 21.62 2.75 27.01
C GLU A 542 21.72 2.92 25.48
N ASN A 543 21.15 1.99 24.71
CA ASN A 543 21.15 2.07 23.25
C ASN A 543 20.34 3.27 22.73
N VAL A 544 19.24 3.62 23.40
CA VAL A 544 18.48 4.85 23.10
C VAL A 544 19.36 6.08 23.31
N ALA A 545 20.09 6.15 24.43
CA ALA A 545 20.99 7.26 24.72
C ALA A 545 22.15 7.34 23.72
N ALA A 546 22.69 6.19 23.30
CA ALA A 546 23.75 6.11 22.30
C ALA A 546 23.26 6.58 20.92
N PHE A 547 22.13 6.05 20.44
CA PHE A 547 21.55 6.44 19.14
C PHE A 547 21.07 7.91 19.09
N LYS A 548 20.73 8.52 20.22
CA LYS A 548 20.36 9.96 20.28
C LYS A 548 21.48 10.87 19.83
N LYS A 549 22.73 10.44 20.00
CA LYS A 549 23.92 11.18 19.61
C LYS A 549 24.28 10.98 18.13
N VAL A 550 23.57 10.10 17.42
CA VAL A 550 23.94 9.63 16.08
C VAL A 550 22.96 10.12 15.02
N GLY A 551 21.65 9.97 15.25
CA GLY A 551 20.66 10.29 14.21
C GLY A 551 19.21 10.24 14.67
N HIS A 552 18.32 10.07 13.71
CA HIS A 552 16.87 9.96 13.92
C HIS A 552 16.51 8.57 14.44
N ILE A 553 15.85 8.52 15.60
CA ILE A 553 15.52 7.26 16.27
C ILE A 553 14.05 6.91 16.10
N PHE A 554 13.80 5.66 15.75
CA PHE A 554 12.45 5.09 15.69
C PHE A 554 12.46 3.64 16.20
N LYS A 555 11.30 3.14 16.61
CA LYS A 555 11.12 1.78 17.14
C LYS A 555 10.10 1.01 16.32
N LEU A 556 10.30 -0.30 16.21
CA LEU A 556 9.38 -1.22 15.52
C LEU A 556 9.01 -2.40 16.39
N LYS A 557 7.70 -2.65 16.59
CA LYS A 557 7.21 -3.83 17.31
C LYS A 557 7.36 -5.05 16.41
N VAL A 558 8.13 -6.03 16.89
CA VAL A 558 8.47 -7.25 16.15
C VAL A 558 7.95 -8.46 16.92
N ARG A 559 7.36 -9.43 16.21
CA ARG A 559 7.00 -10.74 16.78
C ARG A 559 8.15 -11.69 16.56
N GLU A 560 8.71 -12.19 17.65
CA GLU A 560 9.87 -13.09 17.66
C GLU A 560 9.52 -14.38 18.37
N ALA A 561 10.25 -15.46 18.09
CA ALA A 561 10.10 -16.71 18.83
C ALA A 561 10.57 -16.50 20.28
N SER A 562 9.81 -17.03 21.25
CA SER A 562 10.20 -17.03 22.65
C SER A 562 10.73 -18.39 23.06
N GLY A 563 11.70 -18.40 23.96
CA GLY A 563 12.33 -19.61 24.49
C GLY A 563 11.42 -20.57 25.28
N ARG A 564 10.11 -20.31 25.39
CA ARG A 564 9.15 -21.23 26.03
C ARG A 564 8.08 -21.75 25.06
N GLY A 565 8.26 -21.59 23.75
CA GLY A 565 7.33 -22.12 22.74
C GLY A 565 6.12 -21.23 22.45
N GLY A 566 6.29 -19.91 22.53
CA GLY A 566 5.29 -18.90 22.11
C GLY A 566 5.93 -17.74 21.35
N ALA A 567 5.15 -16.79 20.82
CA ALA A 567 5.70 -15.57 20.22
C ALA A 567 5.86 -14.47 21.28
N LYS A 568 7.06 -13.89 21.43
CA LYS A 568 7.31 -12.69 22.23
C LYS A 568 7.18 -11.46 21.34
N GLN A 569 6.53 -10.41 21.83
CA GLN A 569 6.62 -9.09 21.21
C GLN A 569 7.89 -8.42 21.73
N ALA A 570 8.86 -8.20 20.85
CA ALA A 570 10.08 -7.47 21.12
C ALA A 570 10.02 -6.08 20.49
N MET A 571 10.69 -5.12 21.13
CA MET A 571 10.86 -3.77 20.59
C MET A 571 12.26 -3.64 20.01
N ARG A 572 12.36 -3.43 18.69
CA ARG A 572 13.62 -3.14 18.01
C ARG A 572 13.79 -1.63 17.88
N LEU A 573 14.99 -1.15 18.16
CA LEU A 573 15.40 0.25 18.10
C LEU A 573 16.20 0.47 16.81
N PHE A 574 15.87 1.52 16.08
CA PHE A 574 16.52 1.87 14.83
C PHE A 574 17.06 3.30 14.89
N CYS A 575 18.18 3.53 14.22
CA CYS A 575 18.75 4.85 14.02
C CYS A 575 19.08 5.07 12.53
N ALA A 576 18.71 6.24 12.01
CA ALA A 576 19.06 6.66 10.65
C ALA A 576 19.69 8.06 10.67
N ASN A 577 20.71 8.29 9.84
CA ASN A 577 21.31 9.63 9.65
C ASN A 577 20.56 10.51 8.61
N TYR A 578 19.30 10.18 8.34
CA TYR A 578 18.43 10.96 7.47
C TYR A 578 17.00 10.98 8.03
N PRO A 579 16.19 11.98 7.65
CA PRO A 579 14.81 12.06 8.11
C PRO A 579 13.99 10.84 7.68
N VAL A 580 13.49 10.07 8.64
CA VAL A 580 12.62 8.92 8.39
C VAL A 580 11.17 9.37 8.42
N ARG A 581 10.38 8.98 7.40
CA ARG A 581 8.96 9.35 7.28
C ARG A 581 8.14 8.73 8.43
N LYS A 582 7.29 9.55 9.06
CA LYS A 582 6.37 9.06 10.10
C LYS A 582 5.32 8.10 9.50
N SER A 583 5.10 6.98 10.17
CA SER A 583 4.08 5.97 9.82
C SER A 583 3.52 5.36 11.11
N GLU A 584 2.25 4.96 11.10
CA GLU A 584 1.56 4.30 12.23
C GLU A 584 2.24 3.01 12.69
N GLU A 585 3.12 2.42 11.87
CA GLU A 585 3.88 1.23 12.22
C GLU A 585 5.11 1.48 13.11
N PHE A 586 5.59 2.73 13.20
CA PHE A 586 6.82 3.10 13.91
C PHE A 586 6.55 4.09 15.05
N GLU A 587 7.14 3.83 16.22
CA GLU A 587 7.16 4.78 17.33
C GLU A 587 8.42 5.64 17.24
N PHE A 588 8.27 6.94 16.97
CA PHE A 588 9.39 7.89 16.87
C PHE A 588 9.83 8.35 18.26
N VAL A 589 11.14 8.29 18.53
CA VAL A 589 11.67 8.50 19.89
C VAL A 589 12.33 9.86 20.06
N ALA A 590 13.17 10.30 19.10
CA ALA A 590 13.88 11.58 19.16
C ALA A 590 14.40 12.03 17.78
N LYS A 591 14.63 13.34 17.62
CA LYS A 591 15.40 13.94 16.52
C LYS A 591 16.81 14.28 17.02
N CYS A 592 17.82 14.18 16.16
CA CYS A 592 19.13 14.76 16.45
C CYS A 592 19.03 16.30 16.34
N GLU A 593 19.50 17.02 17.36
CA GLU A 593 19.64 18.48 17.35
C GLU A 593 20.84 18.86 16.47
N GLY A 594 20.62 18.94 15.15
CA GLY A 594 21.55 19.61 14.23
C GLY A 594 21.23 21.11 14.15
N GLU A 595 22.26 21.94 13.94
CA GLU A 595 22.11 23.40 13.97
C GLU A 595 20.97 23.93 13.09
N PRO A 596 20.16 24.89 13.59
CA PRO A 596 19.05 25.45 12.85
C PRO A 596 19.55 26.40 11.77
N PHE A 597 19.47 25.99 10.50
CA PHE A 597 19.49 26.93 9.39
C PHE A 597 18.14 27.69 9.36
N THR A 598 18.19 29.02 9.49
CA THR A 598 16.99 29.87 9.56
C THR A 598 17.05 30.92 8.44
N ARG A 599 16.06 30.94 7.55
CA ARG A 599 15.82 32.04 6.60
C ARG A 599 14.44 32.63 6.88
N THR A 600 14.37 33.93 7.15
CA THR A 600 13.12 34.67 7.42
C THR A 600 12.56 35.28 6.14
N SER A 601 11.30 35.01 5.85
CA SER A 601 10.50 35.75 4.86
C SER A 601 9.71 36.86 5.56
N THR A 602 9.26 37.88 4.83
CA THR A 602 8.47 38.99 5.39
C THR A 602 6.97 38.75 5.12
N LEU A 603 6.14 38.71 6.18
CA LEU A 603 4.68 38.73 6.05
C LEU A 603 4.17 40.16 5.96
N LEU A 604 3.26 40.40 5.02
CA LEU A 604 2.62 41.70 4.85
C LEU A 604 1.29 41.68 5.60
N LYS A 605 1.19 42.54 6.63
CA LYS A 605 0.03 42.66 7.52
C LYS A 605 -0.91 43.76 6.99
N GLY A 606 -2.22 43.48 6.95
CA GLY A 606 -3.24 44.52 6.76
C GLY A 606 -3.14 45.53 7.91
N THR A 607 -2.93 46.81 7.60
CA THR A 607 -2.81 47.87 8.60
C THR A 607 -4.19 48.47 8.86
N ASP A 608 -4.67 48.25 10.08
CA ASP A 608 -6.06 48.09 10.52
C ASP A 608 -7.03 49.29 10.39
N PRO A 609 -8.36 49.05 10.34
CA PRO A 609 -9.21 49.54 11.45
C PRO A 609 -10.20 48.56 12.17
N ALA A 610 -10.35 47.29 11.75
CA ALA A 610 -10.97 46.22 12.56
C ALA A 610 -10.46 44.80 12.17
N ASP A 611 -9.24 44.44 12.59
CA ASP A 611 -8.44 43.22 12.40
C ASP A 611 -8.99 42.16 11.42
N GLU A 612 -8.81 42.36 10.11
CA GLU A 612 -9.28 41.46 9.03
C GLU A 612 -8.56 40.09 8.98
N ARG A 613 -7.52 39.88 9.81
CA ARG A 613 -6.72 38.65 9.89
C ARG A 613 -6.19 38.14 8.55
N PHE A 614 -5.94 39.06 7.63
CA PHE A 614 -5.40 38.78 6.31
C PHE A 614 -3.87 38.79 6.33
N VAL A 615 -3.28 37.79 5.68
CA VAL A 615 -1.83 37.66 5.50
C VAL A 615 -1.52 37.44 4.03
N LEU A 616 -0.70 38.33 3.47
CA LEU A 616 -0.10 38.14 2.15
C LEU A 616 1.38 37.84 2.30
N GLY A 617 1.89 36.84 1.57
CA GLY A 617 3.29 36.46 1.64
C GLY A 617 3.80 35.74 0.39
N ILE A 618 5.12 35.73 0.26
CA ILE A 618 5.83 35.02 -0.80
C ILE A 618 5.97 33.54 -0.40
N VAL A 619 5.60 32.64 -1.31
CA VAL A 619 5.83 31.19 -1.15
C VAL A 619 7.16 30.80 -1.77
N LEU A 620 7.41 31.22 -3.01
CA LEU A 620 8.66 31.04 -3.75
C LEU A 620 8.91 32.24 -4.67
N GLU A 621 10.17 32.65 -4.76
CA GLU A 621 10.64 33.71 -5.66
C GLU A 621 11.60 33.12 -6.70
N PRO A 622 11.45 33.45 -8.00
CA PRO A 622 12.32 32.98 -9.07
C PRO A 622 13.79 33.36 -8.85
N GLU A 623 14.69 32.42 -9.16
CA GLU A 623 16.14 32.62 -9.12
C GLU A 623 16.68 33.06 -7.75
N VAL A 624 15.99 32.70 -6.67
CA VAL A 624 16.37 33.00 -5.29
C VAL A 624 16.51 31.70 -4.49
N VAL A 625 17.67 31.54 -3.85
CA VAL A 625 18.03 30.36 -3.04
C VAL A 625 17.08 30.24 -1.84
N ASP A 626 16.30 29.16 -1.74
CA ASP A 626 15.34 28.90 -0.67
C ASP A 626 15.98 28.46 0.67
N ALA A 627 15.16 28.11 1.65
CA ALA A 627 15.63 27.68 2.97
C ALA A 627 16.30 26.28 2.97
N GLN A 628 16.24 25.56 1.85
CA GLN A 628 16.80 24.23 1.66
C GLN A 628 17.98 24.24 0.67
N GLY A 629 18.44 25.43 0.28
CA GLY A 629 19.55 25.66 -0.63
C GLY A 629 19.20 25.45 -2.11
N ASP A 630 17.92 25.38 -2.45
CA ASP A 630 17.45 25.15 -3.82
C ASP A 630 17.09 26.48 -4.51
N ILE A 631 17.31 26.56 -5.82
CA ILE A 631 16.84 27.67 -6.66
C ILE A 631 15.76 27.12 -7.60
N TYR A 632 14.74 27.94 -7.89
CA TYR A 632 13.67 27.58 -8.82
C TYR A 632 13.54 28.64 -9.91
N SER A 633 13.32 28.18 -11.13
CA SER A 633 12.94 29.06 -12.24
C SER A 633 11.49 29.54 -12.10
N ALA A 634 11.16 30.66 -12.74
CA ALA A 634 9.78 31.15 -12.81
C ALA A 634 8.78 30.10 -13.34
N ASP A 635 9.20 29.23 -14.27
CA ASP A 635 8.34 28.17 -14.82
C ASP A 635 8.08 27.03 -13.82
N GLU A 636 9.08 26.64 -13.04
CA GLU A 636 8.92 25.64 -11.98
C GLU A 636 8.02 26.17 -10.86
N ILE A 637 8.18 27.44 -10.49
CA ILE A 637 7.31 28.12 -9.54
C ILE A 637 5.88 28.18 -10.06
N ARG A 638 5.67 28.53 -11.34
CA ARG A 638 4.36 28.50 -11.98
C ARG A 638 3.71 27.12 -11.92
N GLN A 639 4.45 26.08 -12.30
CA GLN A 639 3.95 24.70 -12.24
C GLN A 639 3.65 24.25 -10.80
N ALA A 640 4.44 24.69 -9.82
CA ALA A 640 4.19 24.41 -8.41
C ALA A 640 2.93 25.12 -7.90
N ALA A 641 2.76 26.40 -8.23
CA ALA A 641 1.59 27.19 -7.85
C ALA A 641 0.29 26.63 -8.47
N HIS A 642 0.34 26.24 -9.75
CA HIS A 642 -0.80 25.63 -10.44
C HIS A 642 -1.17 24.28 -9.81
N ARG A 643 -0.19 23.38 -9.61
CA ARG A 643 -0.43 22.10 -8.94
C ARG A 643 -0.96 22.27 -7.53
N PHE A 644 -0.49 23.28 -6.78
CA PHE A 644 -1.05 23.58 -5.49
C PHE A 644 -2.54 23.91 -5.58
N MET A 645 -2.95 24.77 -6.51
CA MET A 645 -4.37 25.12 -6.68
C MET A 645 -5.21 23.97 -7.26
N GLU A 646 -4.65 23.16 -8.15
CA GLU A 646 -5.34 22.04 -8.79
C GLU A 646 -5.51 20.83 -7.85
N ASP A 647 -4.49 20.53 -7.03
CA ASP A 647 -4.39 19.26 -6.30
C ASP A 647 -4.46 19.38 -4.78
N PHE A 648 -4.11 20.53 -4.20
CA PHE A 648 -3.98 20.66 -2.75
C PHE A 648 -4.93 21.69 -2.14
N GLY A 649 -4.82 22.96 -2.54
CA GLY A 649 -5.67 24.09 -2.14
C GLY A 649 -5.73 24.33 -0.62
N GLY A 650 -4.82 23.73 0.14
CA GLY A 650 -4.84 23.69 1.60
C GLY A 650 -3.54 24.20 2.21
N LEU A 651 -3.57 24.50 3.49
CA LEU A 651 -2.42 24.96 4.26
C LEU A 651 -2.08 23.94 5.33
N GLY A 652 -0.79 23.63 5.44
CA GLY A 652 -0.24 22.82 6.51
C GLY A 652 0.59 23.69 7.44
N LEU A 653 0.27 23.71 8.74
CA LEU A 653 1.18 24.32 9.71
C LEU A 653 2.45 23.48 9.78
N MET A 654 3.58 24.08 9.39
CA MET A 654 4.90 23.45 9.31
C MET A 654 4.91 22.13 8.52
N HIS A 655 4.08 22.02 7.49
CA HIS A 655 3.91 20.82 6.64
C HIS A 655 3.47 19.55 7.39
N ARG A 656 2.87 19.69 8.59
CA ARG A 656 2.49 18.56 9.47
C ARG A 656 0.99 18.45 9.69
N MET A 657 0.36 19.56 10.06
CA MET A 657 -1.04 19.60 10.45
C MET A 657 -1.80 20.42 9.43
N ARG A 658 -2.83 19.84 8.80
CA ARG A 658 -3.74 20.62 7.97
C ARG A 658 -4.50 21.59 8.85
N VAL A 659 -4.46 22.87 8.50
CA VAL A 659 -5.14 23.96 9.20
C VAL A 659 -6.22 24.58 8.30
N ASN A 660 -6.75 23.83 7.34
CA ASN A 660 -7.72 24.32 6.34
C ASN A 660 -9.06 24.74 6.96
N ASP A 661 -9.35 24.32 8.19
CA ASP A 661 -10.49 24.71 9.03
C ASP A 661 -10.20 25.97 9.85
N GLN A 662 -8.93 26.36 9.98
CA GLN A 662 -8.45 27.49 10.78
C GLN A 662 -7.86 28.62 9.92
N VAL A 663 -7.46 28.33 8.68
CA VAL A 663 -6.88 29.25 7.72
C VAL A 663 -7.45 28.94 6.34
N LYS A 664 -7.93 29.97 5.64
CA LYS A 664 -8.47 29.86 4.27
C LYS A 664 -7.58 30.59 3.28
N VAL A 665 -7.27 29.95 2.16
CA VAL A 665 -6.66 30.64 1.02
C VAL A 665 -7.71 31.56 0.40
N LEU A 666 -7.41 32.85 0.30
CA LEU A 666 -8.24 33.83 -0.40
C LEU A 666 -7.70 34.12 -1.80
N GLU A 667 -6.37 34.19 -1.92
CA GLU A 667 -5.68 34.55 -3.15
C GLU A 667 -4.47 33.66 -3.36
N CYS A 668 -4.25 33.23 -4.59
CA CYS A 668 -3.05 32.48 -4.99
C CYS A 668 -2.76 32.82 -6.45
N TYR A 669 -1.66 33.55 -6.69
CA TYR A 669 -1.34 34.03 -8.03
C TYR A 669 0.18 34.13 -8.24
N LEU A 670 0.56 34.22 -9.52
CA LEU A 670 1.93 34.51 -9.94
C LEU A 670 2.02 35.98 -10.27
N SER A 671 3.04 36.65 -9.75
CA SER A 671 3.26 38.06 -10.03
C SER A 671 3.43 38.29 -11.54
N PRO A 672 2.59 39.11 -12.19
CA PRO A 672 2.67 39.32 -13.63
C PRO A 672 3.78 40.30 -14.04
N VAL A 673 4.26 41.13 -13.11
CA VAL A 673 5.26 42.19 -13.31
C VAL A 673 6.10 42.35 -12.04
N ASP A 674 7.22 43.04 -12.13
CA ASP A 674 7.93 43.48 -10.92
C ASP A 674 7.10 44.58 -10.25
N PHE A 675 6.91 44.51 -8.94
CA PHE A 675 6.23 45.56 -8.18
C PHE A 675 6.76 45.66 -6.75
N GLU A 676 6.55 46.79 -6.09
CA GLU A 676 6.82 46.95 -4.66
C GLU A 676 5.53 46.88 -3.86
N VAL A 677 5.57 46.15 -2.75
CA VAL A 677 4.48 46.11 -1.78
C VAL A 677 5.06 46.23 -0.38
N ALA A 678 4.63 47.26 0.35
CA ALA A 678 5.08 47.57 1.72
C ALA A 678 6.62 47.55 1.90
N GLY A 679 7.36 48.07 0.92
CA GLY A 679 8.83 48.15 0.94
C GLY A 679 9.56 46.84 0.59
N VAL A 680 8.85 45.79 0.18
CA VAL A 680 9.43 44.55 -0.37
C VAL A 680 9.25 44.55 -1.89
N THR A 681 10.35 44.43 -2.62
CA THR A 681 10.34 44.23 -4.08
C THR A 681 9.94 42.79 -4.39
N VAL A 682 8.87 42.61 -5.17
CA VAL A 682 8.37 41.32 -5.64
C VAL A 682 8.62 41.22 -7.14
N ARG A 683 9.42 40.24 -7.56
CA ARG A 683 9.72 40.02 -8.98
C ARG A 683 8.57 39.33 -9.71
N LYS A 684 8.47 39.57 -11.01
CA LYS A 684 7.62 38.82 -11.94
C LYS A 684 7.90 37.32 -11.83
N GLY A 685 6.84 36.52 -11.83
CA GLY A 685 6.91 35.06 -11.67
C GLY A 685 6.90 34.59 -10.21
N THR A 686 7.00 35.49 -9.22
CA THR A 686 6.87 35.14 -7.79
C THR A 686 5.51 34.56 -7.46
N TRP A 687 5.49 33.47 -6.71
CA TRP A 687 4.25 32.89 -6.21
C TRP A 687 3.82 33.58 -4.91
N MET A 688 2.72 34.33 -5.02
CA MET A 688 2.05 35.04 -3.94
C MET A 688 0.88 34.22 -3.39
N LEU A 689 0.75 34.22 -2.07
CA LEU A 689 -0.36 33.57 -1.37
C LEU A 689 -0.97 34.51 -0.32
N GLY A 690 -2.27 34.77 -0.46
CA GLY A 690 -3.10 35.54 0.47
C GLY A 690 -4.04 34.61 1.24
N VAL A 691 -4.04 34.72 2.57
CA VAL A 691 -4.85 33.84 3.43
C VAL A 691 -5.59 34.63 4.50
N HIS A 692 -6.74 34.11 4.93
CA HIS A 692 -7.50 34.58 6.08
C HIS A 692 -7.31 33.61 7.25
N VAL A 693 -6.75 34.10 8.35
CA VAL A 693 -6.47 33.32 9.56
C VAL A 693 -7.64 33.44 10.54
N MET A 694 -8.52 32.44 10.56
CA MET A 694 -9.71 32.45 11.42
C MET A 694 -9.39 32.06 12.87
N SER A 695 -8.32 31.29 13.11
CA SER A 695 -7.90 30.87 14.45
C SER A 695 -7.23 31.99 15.23
N ASP A 696 -7.73 32.28 16.44
CA ASP A 696 -7.15 33.25 17.37
C ASP A 696 -5.70 32.92 17.74
N GLU A 697 -5.42 31.63 17.96
CA GLU A 697 -4.09 31.14 18.34
C GLU A 697 -3.07 31.38 17.22
N LEU A 698 -3.41 30.97 15.99
CA LEU A 698 -2.54 31.16 14.83
C LEU A 698 -2.37 32.64 14.50
N TRP A 699 -3.43 33.43 14.67
CA TRP A 699 -3.36 34.87 14.47
C TRP A 699 -2.48 35.56 15.51
N GLY A 700 -2.50 35.10 16.77
CA GLY A 700 -1.56 35.52 17.81
C GLY A 700 -0.11 35.28 17.39
N GLN A 701 0.19 34.07 16.90
CA GLN A 701 1.53 33.69 16.42
C GLN A 701 2.00 34.47 15.18
N VAL A 702 1.08 34.91 14.33
CA VAL A 702 1.40 35.83 13.22
C VAL A 702 1.69 37.24 13.75
N LYS A 703 0.94 37.70 14.76
CA LYS A 703 1.12 39.03 15.36
C LYS A 703 2.44 39.14 16.11
N ASP A 704 2.81 38.14 16.90
CA ASP A 704 4.04 38.10 17.70
C ASP A 704 5.31 37.72 16.91
N GLY A 705 5.17 37.28 15.66
CA GLY A 705 6.28 36.95 14.77
C GLY A 705 6.80 35.52 14.90
N THR A 706 6.09 34.63 15.61
CA THR A 706 6.38 33.18 15.62
C THR A 706 6.20 32.56 14.25
N LEU A 707 5.18 32.99 13.50
CA LEU A 707 4.95 32.60 12.11
C LEU A 707 5.35 33.75 11.18
N THR A 708 6.38 33.50 10.36
CA THR A 708 7.03 34.56 9.56
C THR A 708 6.90 34.36 8.05
N GLY A 709 6.28 33.29 7.55
CA GLY A 709 6.22 33.08 6.11
C GLY A 709 5.49 31.82 5.68
N PHE A 710 5.28 31.74 4.37
CA PHE A 710 4.84 30.53 3.70
C PHE A 710 6.05 29.76 3.17
N SER A 711 5.86 28.46 2.97
CA SER A 711 6.86 27.58 2.39
C SER A 711 6.14 26.56 1.51
N ILE A 712 6.80 26.14 0.43
CA ILE A 712 6.29 25.04 -0.38
C ILE A 712 6.47 23.71 0.34
N GLY A 713 5.40 22.90 0.37
CA GLY A 713 5.43 21.52 0.87
C GLY A 713 5.21 20.55 -0.28
N GLY A 714 6.22 19.76 -0.65
CA GLY A 714 6.13 18.86 -1.80
C GLY A 714 7.35 17.96 -1.97
N SER A 715 7.37 17.20 -3.06
CA SER A 715 8.54 16.41 -3.49
C SER A 715 8.99 16.90 -4.86
N ALA A 716 10.28 17.16 -5.02
CA ALA A 716 10.89 17.57 -6.28
C ALA A 716 12.17 16.75 -6.53
N ARG A 717 12.60 16.68 -7.80
CA ARG A 717 13.91 16.13 -8.17
C ARG A 717 14.92 17.27 -8.18
N ARG A 718 15.92 17.23 -7.31
CA ARG A 718 17.03 18.18 -7.36
C ARG A 718 17.95 17.85 -8.53
N VAL A 719 18.33 18.89 -9.27
CA VAL A 719 19.32 18.81 -10.36
C VAL A 719 20.45 19.77 -9.98
N PRO A 720 21.73 19.35 -10.02
CA PRO A 720 22.85 20.26 -9.78
C PRO A 720 22.82 21.41 -10.78
N GLU A 721 22.91 22.64 -10.30
CA GLU A 721 23.11 23.79 -11.17
C GLU A 721 24.44 23.61 -11.91
N ALA A 722 24.41 23.73 -13.25
CA ALA A 722 25.62 23.64 -14.04
C ALA A 722 26.56 24.77 -13.60
N VAL A 723 27.73 24.43 -13.07
CA VAL A 723 28.76 25.42 -12.76
C VAL A 723 29.08 26.15 -14.05
N ALA A 724 28.75 27.44 -14.11
CA ALA A 724 29.17 28.28 -15.21
C ALA A 724 30.70 28.21 -15.26
N THR A 725 31.23 27.56 -16.28
CA THR A 725 32.65 27.64 -16.60
C THR A 725 32.91 29.09 -16.98
N ASP A 726 33.65 29.81 -16.12
CA ASP A 726 34.20 31.13 -16.44
C ASP A 726 35.09 31.01 -17.69
N SER A 727 34.50 31.20 -18.87
CA SER A 727 35.21 31.45 -20.12
C SER A 727 34.95 32.89 -20.55
N ALA A 728 35.52 33.82 -19.78
CA ALA A 728 35.67 35.21 -20.19
C ALA A 728 37.08 35.69 -19.81
N ALA A 729 38.10 35.05 -20.38
CA ALA A 729 39.41 35.67 -20.49
C ALA A 729 39.34 36.69 -21.64
N GLN A 730 39.48 37.96 -21.27
CA GLN A 730 39.51 39.13 -22.14
C GLN A 730 40.60 39.00 -23.20
N GLU A 731 40.22 39.07 -24.48
CA GLU A 731 41.12 39.55 -25.53
C GLU A 731 41.21 41.07 -25.43
N VAL A 732 42.40 41.57 -25.06
CA VAL A 732 42.78 42.97 -25.20
C VAL A 732 43.40 43.14 -26.58
N PRO A 733 42.98 44.14 -27.39
CA PRO A 733 43.48 44.31 -28.74
C PRO A 733 44.85 44.99 -28.76
N ALA A 734 45.70 44.57 -29.71
CA ALA A 734 46.79 45.35 -30.27
C ALA A 734 46.76 45.22 -31.80
#